data_AF-A0A812V2U2-F1
#
_entry.id   AF-A0A812V2U2-F1
#
_cell.length_a   1.000
_cell.length_b   1.000
_cell.length_c   1.000
_cell.angle_alpha   90.00
_cell.angle_beta   90.00
_cell.angle_gamma   90.00
#
_symmetry.space_group_name_H-M   'P 1'
#
loop_
_entity.id
_entity.type
_entity.pdbx_description
1 polymer ?
#
loop_
_entity_poly.entity_id
_entity_poly.type
_entity_poly.pdbx_seq_one_letter_code
_entity_poly.pdbx_strand_id
1 'polypeptide(L)'
;MDAPPAQAAGYPVAPSPEGAEKADETDEDYDLTDLRGLLKFLCDSNIILIRGQFLKKLLDKGRAWPRRQELEQEAAAAGNATEFFIDRQRMSSLSSLPLPADWAKERDCPFVAISHCWEAREHPDPSRHQLRLVVKHMQNLDSPTLPTSWLMRGHLPQDYYFFIDFMSLYQYERCAEEQNRSFKAAMRNMQVVYCHECTQTWRVESLAPEMEEEAASIRVDIWDDAKKKMRLSLMSRLTANRTPYRRRGWCVAELQWSKARSASEKTHIIDDADAMPKYGREAPMPPNIFEDRVEKEDLVFTHRGDAKPVLDLQKKIFEKKAKVTDMLLLQDLPKEELQILAAAIPLYPRLKRLELRHCEFEAGDSRPLLEALFASSIQELLIEDCEDLLPFLEAWRKLVEEPSSVGKACRGPTSISLRKNNITDSGAQVLIQTLRKSSLYMQVILEQNPIREATTKALRLANAILAIKFQQQERLDLSQADLGDYDAEVLAEVLQSNCSVTEINLRHNKIGDVGVQALAEVFKVHCSIKKIDLSWNKVGLVGAQALAKAMEMNPAIKSVELSKCEIGDLGEKTMKLAHAISAIKFSKGVEVDLSRAGLGDSDAEALAEVIKMSSSIESIDLGSNQIGDVGTQALAEAFKASRSFHTMTLSKNRVGDVGAQAIIQAIQESSACKQAFLEGNQIQEAAMKAVELANQISNIKFREEVQIGNLNIEIKEVRILTLSCKRLGDSDAEALAEAIKVSPSIESIDLSSNQIGDMGAKALAEACKVSSSIRRIELASNHIGDAGAQAFAEAIRASHSLIYIDLTFNKMKDQGVKAVSDAVRDSSSNKEAFLEGNVIQDATIKALQAAKVISVIRFKEAPAEVRLRDMLLADPDAIALAEAIKMKSSIRKLDLRWNQIGDCGARALVEAIKVTPSIESIDLRSNQIGDAGAQLLAEVIRSSSLLTWIEVSSNRIGDVGTQALAEVLASNSSITEINLQHNKIGDAGVQALAEVFKVHCSIKKIDLSRNKVGLVGAQALAKAMEMNPAIKSVELSQCEIGDLGEKTMKLAHAISAIKFSKGVEVDLSRAGLEDSDAETLAEAIKMSYSIETVRLGENRIGDVGASALAEAAAVSSSLLTLDLGSNRIGNLGAQAFAEAIKTHSSLRYVDLSWNQIGDAGAQVLAEAFNQSSALRQLVLKVNNIEDAGAKALEAAEASGAGRWKSISWAPTRSMHLLEQAREQRGGAGITWAPSQSELLKQMQRMKPHR
;
A
#
# COMPACT_ATOMS: atom_id res chain seq x y z
N MET A 1 38.30 -22.33 75.78
CA MET A 1 39.31 -22.26 74.71
C MET A 1 38.64 -22.64 73.40
N ASP A 2 38.96 -21.86 72.38
CA ASP A 2 38.88 -22.11 70.94
C ASP A 2 37.52 -22.08 70.21
N ALA A 3 37.19 -20.90 69.65
CA ALA A 3 37.30 -20.67 68.20
C ALA A 3 37.14 -19.14 67.85
N PRO A 4 37.75 -18.64 66.76
CA PRO A 4 37.95 -17.20 66.47
C PRO A 4 36.80 -16.55 65.66
N PRO A 5 36.80 -15.21 65.46
CA PRO A 5 35.67 -14.46 64.92
C PRO A 5 35.48 -14.73 63.42
N ALA A 6 34.26 -15.11 63.04
CA ALA A 6 33.87 -15.30 61.65
C ALA A 6 33.92 -13.96 60.89
N GLN A 7 34.54 -14.03 59.72
CA GLN A 7 34.93 -12.95 58.84
C GLN A 7 33.74 -12.10 58.37
N ALA A 8 33.96 -10.79 58.35
CA ALA A 8 33.29 -9.90 57.42
C ALA A 8 33.58 -10.40 55.99
N ALA A 9 32.56 -10.92 55.31
CA ALA A 9 32.65 -11.25 53.89
C ALA A 9 32.73 -9.94 53.11
N GLY A 10 33.96 -9.61 52.69
CA GLY A 10 34.21 -8.54 51.73
C GLY A 10 33.47 -8.83 50.42
N TYR A 11 32.87 -7.78 49.86
CA TYR A 11 32.39 -7.77 48.49
C TYR A 11 33.54 -8.16 47.54
N PRO A 12 33.27 -8.89 46.45
CA PRO A 12 34.26 -9.04 45.39
C PRO A 12 34.59 -7.67 44.82
N VAL A 13 35.83 -7.23 45.05
CA VAL A 13 36.43 -6.06 44.41
C VAL A 13 36.47 -6.33 42.90
N ALA A 14 35.76 -5.51 42.12
CA ALA A 14 35.86 -5.52 40.67
C ALA A 14 37.32 -5.27 40.23
N PRO A 15 37.79 -5.86 39.12
CA PRO A 15 39.16 -5.67 38.67
C PRO A 15 39.46 -4.18 38.41
N SER A 16 40.66 -3.77 38.82
CA SER A 16 41.17 -2.40 38.78
C SER A 16 41.12 -1.78 37.37
N PRO A 17 40.72 -0.50 37.22
CA PRO A 17 40.66 0.19 35.95
C PRO A 17 42.03 0.81 35.61
N GLU A 18 42.97 0.02 35.12
CA GLU A 18 44.10 0.57 34.35
C GLU A 18 43.60 0.87 32.93
N GLY A 19 43.17 2.12 32.72
CA GLY A 19 42.69 2.60 31.43
C GLY A 19 41.71 3.78 31.49
N ALA A 20 41.24 4.18 32.68
CA ALA A 20 40.31 5.30 32.83
C ALA A 20 41.03 6.62 33.13
N GLU A 21 41.91 7.07 32.22
CA GLU A 21 42.30 8.48 32.17
C GLU A 21 41.50 9.19 31.08
N LYS A 22 40.77 10.24 31.51
CA LYS A 22 40.00 11.22 30.72
C LYS A 22 38.70 10.73 30.07
N ALA A 23 37.69 10.46 30.89
CA ALA A 23 36.32 10.76 30.48
C ALA A 23 36.03 12.23 30.83
N ASP A 24 36.66 13.14 30.08
CA ASP A 24 36.28 14.54 30.03
C ASP A 24 34.83 14.64 29.54
N GLU A 25 34.02 15.40 30.30
CA GLU A 25 32.87 16.26 29.97
C GLU A 25 32.17 16.22 28.59
N THR A 26 32.23 15.16 27.80
CA THR A 26 31.47 15.08 26.54
C THR A 26 29.99 14.93 26.89
N ASP A 27 29.19 15.90 26.46
CA ASP A 27 27.74 15.87 26.52
C ASP A 27 27.27 14.80 25.52
N GLU A 28 27.29 13.53 25.93
CA GLU A 28 26.78 12.44 25.10
C GLU A 28 25.30 12.70 24.85
N ASP A 29 24.98 13.01 23.59
CA ASP A 29 23.64 13.38 23.19
C ASP A 29 22.82 12.11 22.96
N TYR A 30 22.06 11.67 23.97
CA TYR A 30 21.17 10.52 23.85
C TYR A 30 20.09 10.77 22.80
N ASP A 31 19.80 9.79 21.96
CA ASP A 31 18.70 9.87 21.00
C ASP A 31 17.36 9.88 21.76
N LEU A 32 16.64 10.99 21.69
CA LEU A 32 15.35 11.15 22.37
C LEU A 32 14.20 10.48 21.60
N THR A 33 14.46 9.99 20.38
CA THR A 33 13.47 9.35 19.50
C THR A 33 13.56 7.82 19.52
N ASP A 34 14.66 7.26 20.02
CA ASP A 34 14.93 5.81 20.06
C ASP A 34 14.98 5.26 21.49
N LEU A 35 14.25 4.16 21.72
CA LEU A 35 14.19 3.46 23.00
C LEU A 35 15.56 3.00 23.49
N ARG A 36 16.49 2.68 22.58
CA ARG A 36 17.87 2.36 22.98
C ARG A 36 18.59 3.57 23.57
N GLY A 37 18.30 4.78 23.09
CA GLY A 37 18.80 6.03 23.66
C GLY A 37 18.35 6.22 25.10
N LEU A 38 17.07 5.97 25.40
CA LEU A 38 16.55 5.97 26.78
C LEU A 38 17.21 4.90 27.66
N LEU A 39 17.33 3.66 27.18
CA LEU A 39 17.97 2.61 27.97
C LEU A 39 19.45 2.87 28.23
N LYS A 40 20.18 3.36 27.23
CA LYS A 40 21.59 3.75 27.38
C LYS A 40 21.71 4.85 28.44
N PHE A 41 20.85 5.87 28.37
CA PHE A 41 20.80 6.92 29.39
C PHE A 41 20.60 6.34 30.79
N LEU A 42 19.59 5.49 30.99
CA LEU A 42 19.32 4.90 32.30
C LEU A 42 20.52 4.08 32.84
N CYS A 43 21.26 3.37 31.96
CA CYS A 43 22.47 2.62 32.31
C CYS A 43 23.64 3.52 32.74
N ASP A 44 23.94 4.53 31.92
CA ASP A 44 25.08 5.42 32.08
C ASP A 44 24.87 6.33 33.29
N SER A 45 23.63 6.73 33.52
CA SER A 45 23.18 7.51 34.67
C SER A 45 22.97 6.71 35.96
N ASN A 46 23.11 5.37 35.92
CA ASN A 46 22.84 4.49 37.05
C ASN A 46 21.47 4.77 37.72
N ILE A 47 20.45 5.00 36.90
CA ILE A 47 19.07 5.20 37.34
C ILE A 47 18.42 3.83 37.54
N ILE A 48 17.69 3.66 38.64
CA ILE A 48 17.00 2.41 38.98
C ILE A 48 15.52 2.57 38.64
N LEU A 49 14.95 1.57 37.96
CA LEU A 49 13.51 1.53 37.66
C LEU A 49 12.78 0.59 38.60
N ILE A 50 11.72 1.09 39.24
CA ILE A 50 10.91 0.32 40.17
C ILE A 50 9.83 -0.45 39.43
N ARG A 51 9.58 -1.69 39.84
CA ARG A 51 8.45 -2.47 39.35
C ARG A 51 7.17 -2.08 40.09
N GLY A 52 6.07 -1.93 39.36
CA GLY A 52 4.76 -1.62 39.95
C GLY A 52 4.35 -2.56 41.09
N GLN A 53 4.63 -3.87 40.97
CA GLN A 53 4.39 -4.85 42.04
C GLN A 53 5.06 -4.50 43.37
N PHE A 54 6.25 -3.90 43.33
CA PHE A 54 6.97 -3.52 44.54
C PHE A 54 6.25 -2.39 45.27
N LEU A 55 5.72 -1.41 44.53
CA LEU A 55 4.93 -0.32 45.11
C LEU A 55 3.70 -0.85 45.85
N LYS A 56 2.99 -1.81 45.24
CA LYS A 56 1.85 -2.49 45.89
C LYS A 56 2.27 -3.24 47.16
N LYS A 57 3.35 -4.03 47.10
CA LYS A 57 3.89 -4.77 48.26
C LYS A 57 4.32 -3.86 49.41
N LEU A 58 4.88 -2.68 49.11
CA LEU A 58 5.23 -1.69 50.13
C LEU A 58 3.98 -1.17 50.84
N LEU A 59 2.94 -0.83 50.09
CA LEU A 59 1.68 -0.36 50.63
C LEU A 59 1.00 -1.43 51.50
N ASP A 60 0.95 -2.69 51.03
CA ASP A 60 0.36 -3.82 51.77
C ASP A 60 1.08 -4.09 53.10
N LYS A 61 2.39 -3.83 53.16
CA LYS A 61 3.21 -3.94 54.38
C LYS A 61 3.18 -2.67 55.25
N GLY A 62 2.43 -1.65 54.85
CA GLY A 62 2.36 -0.37 55.55
C GLY A 62 3.66 0.42 55.54
N ARG A 63 4.55 0.21 54.57
CA ARG A 63 5.84 0.91 54.46
C ARG A 63 5.75 2.13 53.55
N ALA A 64 6.51 3.18 53.88
CA ALA A 64 6.68 4.36 53.03
C ALA A 64 7.53 4.06 51.79
N TRP A 65 7.45 4.93 50.78
CA TRP A 65 8.37 4.87 49.65
C TRP A 65 9.83 4.98 50.10
N PRO A 66 10.71 4.04 49.73
CA PRO A 66 12.11 4.07 50.16
C PRO A 66 12.90 5.12 49.38
N ARG A 67 13.83 5.78 50.06
CA ARG A 67 14.85 6.63 49.41
C ARG A 67 15.82 5.76 48.63
N ARG A 68 16.55 6.33 47.67
CA ARG A 68 17.53 5.59 46.83
C ARG A 68 18.42 4.63 47.63
N GLN A 69 19.08 5.13 48.66
CA GLN A 69 20.02 4.36 49.47
C GLN A 69 19.37 3.30 50.36
N GLU A 70 18.09 3.44 50.70
CA GLU A 70 17.33 2.43 51.44
C GLU A 70 16.92 1.29 50.52
N LEU A 71 16.58 1.62 49.28
CA LEU A 71 16.28 0.62 48.25
C LEU A 71 17.49 -0.28 47.96
N GLU A 72 18.67 0.32 47.78
CA GLU A 72 19.92 -0.42 47.52
C GLU A 72 20.27 -1.35 48.71
N GLN A 73 20.08 -0.88 49.95
CA GLN A 73 20.30 -1.70 51.17
C GLN A 73 19.29 -2.84 51.29
N GLU A 74 18.01 -2.58 50.99
CA GLU A 74 16.96 -3.60 51.02
C GLU A 74 17.18 -4.69 49.97
N ALA A 75 17.59 -4.32 48.75
CA ALA A 75 17.95 -5.31 47.73
C ALA A 75 19.19 -6.13 48.10
N ALA A 76 20.21 -5.49 48.68
CA ALA A 76 21.39 -6.19 49.18
C ALA A 76 21.02 -7.19 50.29
N ALA A 77 20.10 -6.82 51.19
CA ALA A 77 19.63 -7.67 52.27
C ALA A 77 18.69 -8.81 51.79
N ALA A 78 17.91 -8.59 50.73
CA ALA A 78 16.94 -9.55 50.22
C ALA A 78 17.54 -10.64 49.31
N GLY A 79 18.82 -10.54 48.92
CA GLY A 79 19.52 -11.55 48.12
C GLY A 79 19.03 -11.73 46.67
N ASN A 80 17.92 -11.10 46.29
CA ASN A 80 17.36 -11.11 44.94
C ASN A 80 16.81 -9.72 44.54
N ALA A 81 17.70 -8.82 44.14
CA ALA A 81 17.37 -7.44 43.77
C ALA A 81 16.35 -7.35 42.60
N THR A 82 16.32 -8.36 41.73
CA THR A 82 15.50 -8.39 40.51
C THR A 82 13.99 -8.56 40.74
N GLU A 83 13.60 -8.92 41.96
CA GLU A 83 12.18 -8.98 42.38
C GLU A 83 11.60 -7.57 42.62
N PHE A 84 12.45 -6.59 42.91
CA PHE A 84 12.02 -5.26 43.38
C PHE A 84 12.20 -4.16 42.33
N PHE A 85 13.32 -4.17 41.60
CA PHE A 85 13.66 -3.16 40.61
C PHE A 85 14.56 -3.72 39.50
N ILE A 86 14.74 -2.97 38.41
CA ILE A 86 15.74 -3.27 37.38
C ILE A 86 17.02 -2.51 37.74
N ASP A 87 18.10 -3.26 38.00
CA ASP A 87 19.43 -2.71 38.30
C ASP A 87 20.25 -2.36 37.05
N ARG A 88 21.43 -1.76 37.27
CA ARG A 88 22.34 -1.32 36.20
C ARG A 88 22.86 -2.46 35.34
N GLN A 89 23.13 -3.64 35.91
CA GLN A 89 23.65 -4.79 35.15
C GLN A 89 22.58 -5.32 34.19
N ARG A 90 21.33 -5.42 34.68
CA ARG A 90 20.19 -5.82 33.88
C ARG A 90 19.84 -4.76 32.82
N MET A 91 19.88 -3.47 33.15
CA MET A 91 19.71 -2.42 32.14
C MET A 91 20.85 -2.42 31.09
N SER A 92 22.11 -2.61 31.49
CA SER A 92 23.25 -2.67 30.57
C SER A 92 23.18 -3.88 29.64
N SER A 93 22.66 -5.00 30.14
CA SER A 93 22.30 -6.13 29.28
C SER A 93 21.17 -5.76 28.31
N LEU A 94 20.13 -5.03 28.74
CA LEU A 94 19.01 -4.60 27.88
C LEU A 94 19.38 -3.53 26.84
N SER A 95 20.38 -2.69 27.10
CA SER A 95 20.87 -1.68 26.15
C SER A 95 21.84 -2.24 25.10
N SER A 96 22.46 -3.39 25.39
CA SER A 96 23.38 -4.11 24.49
C SER A 96 22.74 -5.33 23.79
N LEU A 97 21.61 -5.84 24.29
CA LEU A 97 20.83 -6.93 23.72
C LEU A 97 19.61 -6.41 22.93
N PRO A 98 18.97 -7.23 22.07
CA PRO A 98 17.68 -6.88 21.48
C PRO A 98 16.64 -6.60 22.57
N LEU A 99 15.96 -5.45 22.49
CA LEU A 99 14.85 -5.07 23.36
C LEU A 99 13.84 -6.24 23.48
N PRO A 100 13.33 -6.56 24.69
CA PRO A 100 12.30 -7.58 24.89
C PRO A 100 11.16 -7.41 23.88
N ALA A 101 10.64 -8.52 23.34
CA ALA A 101 9.66 -8.47 22.27
C ALA A 101 8.43 -7.62 22.64
N ASP A 102 8.06 -7.65 23.92
CA ASP A 102 6.95 -6.92 24.56
C ASP A 102 7.14 -5.40 24.58
N TRP A 103 8.38 -4.89 24.74
CA TRP A 103 8.67 -3.44 24.76
C TRP A 103 8.65 -2.80 23.37
N ALA A 104 8.76 -3.62 22.32
CA ALA A 104 8.83 -3.14 20.94
C ALA A 104 7.64 -3.56 20.07
N LYS A 105 6.65 -4.30 20.61
CA LYS A 105 5.43 -4.76 19.89
C LYS A 105 4.24 -3.80 20.05
N GLU A 106 4.26 -2.91 21.02
CA GLU A 106 3.18 -1.95 21.28
C GLU A 106 3.76 -0.53 21.23
N ARG A 107 3.07 0.40 20.55
CA ARG A 107 3.38 1.85 20.67
C ARG A 107 2.97 2.41 22.04
N ASP A 108 2.51 1.54 22.94
CA ASP A 108 2.08 1.81 24.30
C ASP A 108 3.22 1.61 25.28
N CYS A 109 3.24 2.49 26.27
CA CYS A 109 4.44 2.86 27.00
C CYS A 109 4.66 1.97 28.24
N PRO A 110 5.82 1.30 28.38
CA PRO A 110 6.14 0.52 29.58
C PRO A 110 6.80 1.34 30.70
N PHE A 111 7.28 2.56 30.42
CA PHE A 111 7.97 3.42 31.38
C PHE A 111 7.08 4.54 31.88
N VAL A 112 6.88 4.61 33.19
CA VAL A 112 6.14 5.70 33.81
C VAL A 112 7.11 6.60 34.56
N ALA A 113 7.21 7.86 34.17
CA ALA A 113 7.87 8.88 34.96
C ALA A 113 6.86 9.54 35.90
N ILE A 114 7.09 9.45 37.22
CA ILE A 114 6.24 10.11 38.21
C ILE A 114 6.79 11.51 38.49
N SER A 115 6.08 12.54 38.05
CA SER A 115 6.32 13.93 38.47
C SER A 115 5.39 14.25 39.64
N HIS A 116 5.95 14.56 40.81
CA HIS A 116 5.17 14.75 42.04
C HIS A 116 5.74 15.86 42.92
N CYS A 117 4.91 16.34 43.85
CA CYS A 117 5.31 17.33 44.84
C CYS A 117 5.86 16.64 46.11
N TRP A 118 7.12 16.87 46.47
CA TRP A 118 7.67 16.36 47.74
C TRP A 118 6.86 16.92 48.94
N GLU A 119 6.47 16.04 49.87
CA GLU A 119 5.68 16.40 51.07
C GLU A 119 6.51 17.20 52.08
N ALA A 120 7.74 16.77 52.35
CA ALA A 120 8.66 17.46 53.23
C ALA A 120 10.09 17.45 52.68
N ARG A 121 10.94 18.36 53.18
CA ARG A 121 12.36 18.41 52.79
C ARG A 121 13.13 17.15 53.23
N GLU A 122 12.70 16.53 54.32
CA GLU A 122 13.40 15.43 54.96
C GLU A 122 12.91 14.03 54.51
N HIS A 123 11.70 13.93 53.93
CA HIS A 123 11.12 12.69 53.42
C HIS A 123 10.07 12.97 52.33
N PRO A 124 10.09 12.27 51.17
CA PRO A 124 9.22 12.59 50.03
C PRO A 124 7.75 12.23 50.24
N ASP A 125 7.44 11.06 50.82
CA ASP A 125 6.07 10.60 51.13
C ASP A 125 6.03 9.84 52.48
N PRO A 126 6.20 10.53 53.63
CA PRO A 126 6.21 9.90 54.94
C PRO A 126 4.85 9.30 55.36
N SER A 127 3.75 9.82 54.80
CA SER A 127 2.38 9.38 55.13
C SER A 127 1.92 8.17 54.31
N ARG A 128 2.60 7.87 53.18
CA ARG A 128 2.21 6.93 52.13
C ARG A 128 1.04 7.42 51.28
N HIS A 129 0.69 8.70 51.37
CA HIS A 129 -0.47 9.25 50.67
C HIS A 129 -0.26 9.16 49.15
N GLN A 130 0.90 9.58 48.66
CA GLN A 130 1.21 9.54 47.24
C GLN A 130 1.40 8.11 46.73
N LEU A 131 2.00 7.22 47.53
CA LEU A 131 2.05 5.79 47.25
C LEU A 131 0.64 5.18 47.11
N ARG A 132 -0.29 5.54 47.99
CA ARG A 132 -1.70 5.12 47.89
C ARG A 132 -2.33 5.59 46.59
N LEU A 133 -2.11 6.85 46.19
CA LEU A 133 -2.66 7.42 44.96
C LEU A 133 -2.13 6.70 43.72
N VAL A 134 -0.82 6.48 43.62
CA VAL A 134 -0.18 5.76 42.50
C VAL A 134 -0.67 4.33 42.44
N VAL A 135 -0.68 3.59 43.56
CA VAL A 135 -1.16 2.19 43.58
C VAL A 135 -2.66 2.12 43.29
N LYS A 136 -3.48 3.05 43.79
CA LYS A 136 -4.91 3.12 43.47
C LYS A 136 -5.13 3.39 41.99
N HIS A 137 -4.38 4.30 41.39
CA HIS A 137 -4.47 4.56 39.95
C HIS A 137 -4.02 3.36 39.14
N MET A 138 -2.92 2.70 39.52
CA MET A 138 -2.50 1.43 38.91
C MET A 138 -3.58 0.35 38.98
N GLN A 139 -4.35 0.29 40.08
CA GLN A 139 -5.47 -0.63 40.25
C GLN A 139 -6.73 -0.19 39.48
N ASN A 140 -6.91 1.12 39.25
CA ASN A 140 -8.01 1.70 38.49
C ASN A 140 -7.76 1.76 36.98
N LEU A 141 -6.56 1.41 36.50
CA LEU A 141 -6.26 1.17 35.08
C LEU A 141 -7.08 0.00 34.49
N ASP A 142 -7.90 -0.66 35.31
CA ASP A 142 -8.93 -1.62 34.93
C ASP A 142 -10.18 -0.97 34.27
N SER A 143 -10.11 0.30 33.85
CA SER A 143 -11.19 1.10 33.24
C SER A 143 -11.38 0.84 31.72
N PRO A 144 -12.60 1.00 31.13
CA PRO A 144 -12.96 0.54 29.78
C PRO A 144 -12.26 1.26 28.62
N THR A 145 -11.46 2.28 28.89
CA THR A 145 -10.70 3.05 27.88
C THR A 145 -9.33 2.46 27.59
N LEU A 146 -8.91 1.41 28.29
CA LEU A 146 -7.73 0.63 27.96
C LEU A 146 -8.12 -0.65 27.21
N PRO A 147 -7.34 -1.06 26.19
CA PRO A 147 -7.62 -2.27 25.44
C PRO A 147 -7.79 -3.45 26.40
N THR A 148 -8.88 -4.20 26.26
CA THR A 148 -9.27 -5.33 27.14
C THR A 148 -8.19 -6.41 27.27
N SER A 149 -7.16 -6.38 26.41
CA SER A 149 -5.93 -7.16 26.48
C SER A 149 -5.04 -6.91 27.71
N TRP A 150 -5.24 -5.80 28.44
CA TRP A 150 -4.46 -5.43 29.62
C TRP A 150 -5.05 -6.01 30.93
N LEU A 151 -6.37 -6.21 30.93
CA LEU A 151 -7.16 -6.65 32.09
C LEU A 151 -7.21 -8.18 32.31
N MET A 152 -7.05 -8.99 31.25
CA MET A 152 -7.26 -10.44 31.30
C MET A 152 -6.01 -11.27 31.64
N ARG A 153 -5.03 -10.68 32.33
CA ARG A 153 -3.74 -11.31 32.62
C ARG A 153 -3.57 -11.63 34.11
N GLY A 154 -3.93 -12.85 34.51
CA GLY A 154 -3.91 -13.34 35.90
C GLY A 154 -2.56 -13.52 36.60
N HIS A 155 -1.42 -13.14 36.00
CA HIS A 155 -0.08 -13.25 36.60
C HIS A 155 0.82 -12.12 36.12
N LEU A 156 0.82 -10.91 36.71
CA LEU A 156 1.42 -9.69 36.11
C LEU A 156 2.49 -9.96 35.03
N PRO A 157 2.00 -9.96 33.80
CA PRO A 157 2.67 -9.69 32.55
C PRO A 157 2.57 -8.16 32.35
N GLN A 158 3.48 -7.50 31.63
CA GLN A 158 3.51 -6.02 31.59
C GLN A 158 3.59 -5.38 33.01
N ASP A 159 4.74 -5.47 33.68
CA ASP A 159 4.99 -4.57 34.82
C ASP A 159 5.24 -3.15 34.30
N TYR A 160 4.55 -2.15 34.84
CA TYR A 160 4.93 -0.74 34.65
C TYR A 160 6.27 -0.50 35.34
N TYR A 161 7.20 0.15 34.64
CA TYR A 161 8.50 0.52 35.16
C TYR A 161 8.50 1.99 35.55
N PHE A 162 8.50 2.23 36.85
CA PHE A 162 8.42 3.56 37.40
C PHE A 162 9.80 4.16 37.56
N PHE A 163 10.03 5.28 36.87
CA PHE A 163 11.02 6.25 37.25
C PHE A 163 10.40 7.20 38.27
N ILE A 164 10.99 7.21 39.47
CA ILE A 164 10.63 8.16 40.52
C ILE A 164 11.88 8.96 40.85
N ASP A 165 11.82 10.28 40.67
CA ASP A 165 12.97 11.20 40.77
C ASP A 165 13.85 10.97 42.02
N PHE A 166 13.26 10.74 43.20
CA PHE A 166 13.98 10.54 44.46
C PHE A 166 14.75 9.22 44.53
N MET A 167 14.42 8.24 43.70
CA MET A 167 15.22 7.01 43.56
C MET A 167 16.55 7.25 42.86
N SER A 168 16.70 8.43 42.25
CA SER A 168 17.95 8.86 41.64
C SER A 168 18.74 9.84 42.52
N LEU A 169 18.12 10.34 43.61
CA LEU A 169 18.66 11.38 44.47
C LEU A 169 19.04 10.85 45.86
N TYR A 170 20.28 11.10 46.29
CA TYR A 170 20.71 10.86 47.67
C TYR A 170 20.17 11.97 48.57
N GLN A 171 19.39 11.61 49.60
CA GLN A 171 18.71 12.57 50.50
C GLN A 171 19.54 12.95 51.74
N TYR A 172 20.71 12.33 51.93
CA TYR A 172 21.67 12.70 52.96
C TYR A 172 23.11 12.55 52.44
N GLU A 173 24.11 12.89 53.26
CA GLU A 173 25.51 13.03 52.84
C GLU A 173 26.05 11.78 52.13
N ARG A 174 26.66 11.98 50.95
CA ARG A 174 27.28 10.92 50.13
C ARG A 174 28.70 10.65 50.66
N CYS A 175 28.90 9.50 51.30
CA CYS A 175 30.17 9.16 51.94
C CYS A 175 31.22 8.57 50.98
N ALA A 176 30.82 8.10 49.79
CA ALA A 176 31.72 7.51 48.80
C ALA A 176 31.73 8.28 47.46
N GLU A 177 32.91 8.33 46.82
CA GLU A 177 33.12 9.01 45.54
C GLU A 177 32.29 8.40 44.40
N GLU A 178 32.01 7.09 44.45
CA GLU A 178 31.14 6.38 43.51
C GLU A 178 29.67 6.86 43.60
N GLN A 179 29.16 7.06 44.81
CA GLN A 179 27.80 7.59 45.04
C GLN A 179 27.68 9.02 44.47
N ASN A 180 28.73 9.83 44.63
CA ASN A 180 28.78 11.18 44.09
C ASN A 180 28.82 11.19 42.55
N ARG A 181 29.56 10.26 41.93
CA ARG A 181 29.59 10.08 40.47
C ARG A 181 28.23 9.63 39.92
N SER A 182 27.61 8.63 40.54
CA SER A 182 26.28 8.14 40.17
C SER A 182 25.21 9.25 40.23
N PHE A 183 25.22 10.05 41.29
CA PHE A 183 24.28 11.16 41.44
C PHE A 183 24.44 12.21 40.33
N LYS A 184 25.68 12.64 40.06
CA LYS A 184 25.94 13.63 39.00
C LYS A 184 25.53 13.11 37.62
N ALA A 185 25.74 11.81 37.35
CA ALA A 185 25.35 11.18 36.10
C ALA A 185 23.82 11.12 35.92
N ALA A 186 23.06 10.82 36.98
CA ALA A 186 21.59 10.84 36.95
C ALA A 186 21.03 12.24 36.71
N MET A 187 21.60 13.26 37.38
CA MET A 187 21.10 14.63 37.31
C MET A 187 21.43 15.35 36.00
N ARG A 188 22.49 14.93 35.29
CA ARG A 188 22.95 15.61 34.08
C ARG A 188 21.93 15.58 32.94
N ASN A 189 21.22 14.46 32.77
CA ASN A 189 20.37 14.23 31.61
C ASN A 189 18.97 13.65 31.95
N MET A 190 18.47 13.89 33.17
CA MET A 190 17.18 13.37 33.67
C MET A 190 15.98 13.66 32.74
N GLN A 191 16.05 14.75 31.97
CA GLN A 191 15.06 15.09 30.96
C GLN A 191 14.82 14.00 29.91
N VAL A 192 15.80 13.12 29.66
CA VAL A 192 15.71 12.06 28.64
C VAL A 192 14.55 11.14 28.99
N VAL A 193 14.35 10.82 30.28
CA VAL A 193 13.22 10.01 30.73
C VAL A 193 11.90 10.68 30.39
N TYR A 194 11.72 11.94 30.79
CA TYR A 194 10.47 12.67 30.57
C TYR A 194 10.18 12.93 29.09
N CYS A 195 11.20 13.15 28.26
CA CYS A 195 11.03 13.57 26.85
C CYS A 195 10.97 12.41 25.85
N HIS A 196 11.19 11.17 26.28
CA HIS A 196 11.27 10.02 25.38
C HIS A 196 9.89 9.50 24.93
N GLU A 197 9.76 9.06 23.68
CA GLU A 197 8.47 8.65 23.08
C GLU A 197 7.84 7.41 23.74
N CYS A 198 8.66 6.59 24.39
CA CYS A 198 8.23 5.41 25.15
C CYS A 198 8.06 5.69 26.65
N THR A 199 7.93 6.95 27.08
CA THR A 199 7.65 7.32 28.48
C THR A 199 6.29 8.00 28.62
N GLN A 200 5.54 7.61 29.65
CA GLN A 200 4.30 8.21 30.08
C GLN A 200 4.56 9.00 31.37
N THR A 201 4.03 10.21 31.46
CA THR A 201 4.25 11.06 32.62
C THR A 201 3.02 11.05 33.52
N TRP A 202 3.20 10.62 34.75
CA TRP A 202 2.16 10.53 35.76
C TRP A 202 2.35 11.65 36.78
N ARG A 203 1.28 12.39 37.07
CA ARG A 203 1.31 13.58 37.91
C ARG A 203 0.56 13.34 39.21
N VAL A 204 1.20 13.71 40.31
CA VAL A 204 0.57 13.80 41.63
C VAL A 204 0.68 15.26 42.08
N GLU A 205 -0.43 15.99 42.01
CA GLU A 205 -0.45 17.44 42.26
C GLU A 205 -0.75 17.80 43.72
N SER A 206 -1.47 16.93 44.43
CA SER A 206 -1.88 17.06 45.82
C SER A 206 -0.80 16.59 46.79
N LEU A 207 -0.71 17.32 47.90
CA LEU A 207 0.06 16.92 49.08
C LEU A 207 -0.84 16.15 50.03
N ALA A 208 -0.26 15.32 50.91
CA ALA A 208 -1.02 14.67 51.98
C ALA A 208 -1.89 15.68 52.76
N PRO A 209 -3.17 15.35 53.04
CA PRO A 209 -4.04 16.18 53.86
C PRO A 209 -3.47 16.37 55.26
N GLU A 210 -3.56 17.57 55.82
CA GLU A 210 -3.07 17.88 57.18
C GLU A 210 -3.83 17.10 58.30
N MET A 211 -4.97 16.47 57.98
CA MET A 211 -5.92 15.87 58.94
C MET A 211 -5.90 14.33 59.03
N GLU A 212 -4.91 13.63 58.46
CA GLU A 212 -4.79 12.18 58.70
C GLU A 212 -4.41 11.94 60.19
N GLU A 213 -5.37 11.60 61.05
CA GLU A 213 -5.14 11.32 62.50
C GLU A 213 -4.05 10.26 62.72
N GLU A 214 -3.88 9.33 61.77
CA GLU A 214 -2.79 8.34 61.77
C GLU A 214 -1.40 8.98 61.68
N ALA A 215 -1.28 10.06 60.92
CA ALA A 215 0.00 10.62 60.50
C ALA A 215 0.78 11.29 61.63
N ALA A 216 0.08 11.79 62.67
CA ALA A 216 0.70 12.34 63.88
C ALA A 216 1.43 11.29 64.73
N SER A 217 1.17 10.01 64.52
CA SER A 217 1.78 8.88 65.25
C SER A 217 2.88 8.14 64.48
N ILE A 218 2.99 8.38 63.17
CA ILE A 218 3.96 7.73 62.29
C ILE A 218 5.37 8.20 62.64
N ARG A 219 6.26 7.22 62.84
CA ARG A 219 7.69 7.45 63.05
C ARG A 219 8.46 7.08 61.79
N VAL A 220 9.24 8.02 61.29
CA VAL A 220 10.10 7.86 60.11
C VAL A 220 11.55 8.13 60.48
N ASP A 221 12.46 7.35 59.91
CA ASP A 221 13.88 7.56 60.09
C ASP A 221 14.33 8.79 59.27
N ILE A 222 14.85 9.80 59.95
CA ILE A 222 15.43 11.00 59.32
C ILE A 222 16.93 11.02 59.55
N TRP A 223 17.68 11.55 58.59
CA TRP A 223 19.12 11.75 58.76
C TRP A 223 19.36 12.92 59.72
N ASP A 224 20.11 12.68 60.79
CA ASP A 224 20.57 13.72 61.70
C ASP A 224 22.00 14.11 61.30
N ASP A 225 22.13 15.24 60.58
CA ASP A 225 23.42 15.68 60.03
C ASP A 225 24.45 16.00 61.11
N ALA A 226 24.02 16.49 62.28
CA ALA A 226 24.91 16.78 63.40
C ALA A 226 25.50 15.51 64.04
N LYS A 227 24.75 14.40 64.00
CA LYS A 227 25.16 13.10 64.58
C LYS A 227 25.63 12.08 63.54
N LYS A 228 25.52 12.41 62.25
CA LYS A 228 25.83 11.55 61.10
C LYS A 228 25.23 10.14 61.23
N LYS A 229 23.98 10.06 61.71
CA LYS A 229 23.24 8.80 61.92
C LYS A 229 21.75 8.97 61.61
N MET A 230 21.08 7.86 61.30
CA MET A 230 19.62 7.82 61.23
C MET A 230 19.02 8.00 62.62
N ARG A 231 18.01 8.86 62.72
CA ARG A 231 17.24 9.13 63.93
C ARG A 231 15.77 8.98 63.63
N LEU A 232 15.09 8.16 64.42
CA LEU A 232 13.64 8.00 64.36
C LEU A 232 12.93 9.29 64.83
N SER A 233 12.12 9.91 63.97
CA SER A 233 11.37 11.15 64.25
C SER A 233 9.89 11.00 63.90
N LEU A 234 9.04 11.80 64.55
CA LEU A 234 7.61 11.88 64.27
C LEU A 234 7.38 12.72 63.00
N MET A 235 6.44 12.30 62.15
CA MET A 235 6.08 13.02 60.93
C MET A 235 5.65 14.47 61.18
N SER A 236 4.94 14.73 62.28
CA SER A 236 4.52 16.08 62.71
C SER A 236 5.68 17.06 62.98
N ARG A 237 6.93 16.57 62.99
CA ARG A 237 8.14 17.38 63.18
C ARG A 237 8.91 17.66 61.88
N LEU A 238 8.41 17.20 60.73
CA LEU A 238 9.02 17.45 59.42
C LEU A 238 8.61 18.83 58.86
N THR A 239 9.44 19.37 57.96
CA THR A 239 9.16 20.67 57.34
C THR A 239 8.30 20.48 56.10
N ALA A 240 6.99 20.73 56.22
CA ALA A 240 6.04 20.58 55.11
C ALA A 240 6.31 21.58 53.97
N ASN A 241 6.27 21.11 52.72
CA ASN A 241 6.39 21.95 51.54
C ASN A 241 5.01 22.43 51.06
N ARG A 242 4.68 23.69 51.33
CA ARG A 242 3.35 24.28 51.03
C ARG A 242 3.20 24.92 49.65
N THR A 243 4.23 24.86 48.80
CA THR A 243 4.15 25.43 47.44
C THR A 243 3.24 24.57 46.54
N PRO A 244 2.22 25.12 45.88
CA PRO A 244 1.37 24.35 44.95
C PRO A 244 2.16 23.74 43.80
N TYR A 245 1.81 22.53 43.35
CA TYR A 245 2.52 21.80 42.28
C TYR A 245 2.76 22.64 41.03
N ARG A 246 1.72 23.33 40.54
CA ARG A 246 1.78 24.17 39.32
C ARG A 246 2.70 25.39 39.43
N ARG A 247 3.14 25.74 40.64
CA ARG A 247 4.11 26.80 40.90
C ARG A 247 5.51 26.25 41.19
N ARG A 248 5.77 24.95 41.11
CA ARG A 248 7.10 24.37 41.37
C ARG A 248 7.89 24.29 40.07
N GLY A 249 8.96 25.08 39.97
CA GLY A 249 9.72 25.23 38.72
C GLY A 249 10.23 23.92 38.12
N TRP A 250 10.72 22.99 38.94
CA TRP A 250 11.17 21.66 38.50
C TRP A 250 10.02 20.78 37.98
N CYS A 251 8.91 20.69 38.71
CA CYS A 251 7.75 19.89 38.30
C CYS A 251 7.16 20.41 36.99
N VAL A 252 7.14 21.73 36.78
CA VAL A 252 6.66 22.33 35.53
C VAL A 252 7.65 22.04 34.39
N ALA A 253 8.96 22.10 34.62
CA ALA A 253 9.97 21.79 33.60
C ALA A 253 9.87 20.33 33.12
N GLU A 254 9.75 19.36 34.04
CA GLU A 254 9.56 17.94 33.72
C GLU A 254 8.34 17.71 32.82
N LEU A 255 7.25 18.44 33.10
CA LEU A 255 6.05 18.40 32.27
C LEU A 255 6.27 19.03 30.90
N GLN A 256 6.99 20.15 30.81
CA GLN A 256 7.29 20.76 29.51
C GLN A 256 8.17 19.85 28.65
N TRP A 257 9.13 19.13 29.22
CA TRP A 257 9.93 18.15 28.49
C TRP A 257 9.08 16.99 27.97
N SER A 258 8.10 16.54 28.75
CA SER A 258 7.17 15.49 28.34
C SER A 258 6.26 15.91 27.20
N LYS A 259 5.86 17.19 27.13
CA LYS A 259 4.96 17.71 26.10
C LYS A 259 5.66 17.90 24.75
N ALA A 260 6.98 17.95 24.70
CA ALA A 260 7.74 18.08 23.45
C ALA A 260 7.75 16.80 22.57
N ARG A 261 7.09 15.72 23.00
CA ARG A 261 6.95 14.45 22.26
C ARG A 261 6.01 14.59 21.05
N SER A 262 6.10 13.63 20.13
CA SER A 262 5.19 13.53 18.97
C SER A 262 3.72 13.28 19.37
N ALA A 263 3.49 12.66 20.54
CA ALA A 263 2.17 12.37 21.09
C ALA A 263 2.00 12.94 22.51
N SER A 264 1.11 13.92 22.68
CA SER A 264 0.88 14.55 23.98
C SER A 264 -0.10 13.79 24.89
N GLU A 265 -0.75 12.72 24.39
CA GLU A 265 -1.71 11.91 25.15
C GLU A 265 -1.07 11.13 26.31
N LYS A 266 0.26 11.05 26.38
CA LYS A 266 1.01 10.24 27.35
C LYS A 266 1.24 10.95 28.70
N THR A 267 0.36 11.84 29.14
CA THR A 267 0.48 12.55 30.43
C THR A 267 -0.84 12.55 31.20
N HIS A 268 -0.85 12.10 32.46
CA HIS A 268 -2.07 11.89 33.26
C HIS A 268 -1.95 12.41 34.70
N ILE A 269 -3.07 12.85 35.27
CA ILE A 269 -3.21 13.23 36.69
C ILE A 269 -3.82 12.04 37.45
N ILE A 270 -3.24 11.70 38.60
CA ILE A 270 -3.54 10.45 39.33
C ILE A 270 -4.52 10.66 40.48
N ASP A 271 -4.46 11.81 41.11
CA ASP A 271 -5.02 12.09 42.43
C ASP A 271 -6.35 12.86 42.41
N ASP A 272 -6.91 13.04 41.22
CA ASP A 272 -8.24 13.60 40.99
C ASP A 272 -9.06 12.63 40.12
N ALA A 273 -9.66 11.63 40.76
CA ALA A 273 -10.32 10.50 40.07
C ALA A 273 -11.71 10.83 39.48
N ASP A 274 -12.38 11.88 39.99
CA ASP A 274 -13.66 12.37 39.45
C ASP A 274 -13.45 13.30 38.25
N ALA A 275 -12.22 13.78 38.05
CA ALA A 275 -11.78 14.45 36.83
C ALA A 275 -11.23 13.42 35.81
N MET A 276 -12.12 12.64 35.15
CA MET A 276 -11.87 12.42 33.71
C MET A 276 -11.59 13.80 33.12
N PRO A 277 -10.53 14.03 32.33
CA PRO A 277 -10.01 15.36 32.06
C PRO A 277 -11.06 16.16 31.29
N LYS A 278 -11.98 16.79 32.02
CA LYS A 278 -12.96 17.69 31.44
C LYS A 278 -12.28 18.98 31.02
N TYR A 279 -11.12 19.31 31.60
CA TYR A 279 -10.30 20.46 31.22
C TYR A 279 -8.81 20.22 31.53
N GLY A 280 -7.95 20.35 30.52
CA GLY A 280 -6.55 20.77 30.70
C GLY A 280 -5.44 19.80 30.25
N ARG A 281 -5.35 19.47 28.95
CA ARG A 281 -4.04 19.15 28.34
C ARG A 281 -3.38 20.46 27.89
N GLU A 282 -2.08 20.59 28.04
CA GLU A 282 -1.35 21.84 27.72
C GLU A 282 -0.50 21.65 26.46
N ALA A 283 -0.34 22.70 25.66
CA ALA A 283 0.50 22.70 24.48
C ALA A 283 1.99 22.68 24.87
N PRO A 284 2.90 22.21 23.98
CA PRO A 284 4.33 22.31 24.21
C PRO A 284 4.75 23.79 24.31
N MET A 285 5.23 24.22 25.47
CA MET A 285 5.51 25.64 25.72
C MET A 285 6.82 26.10 25.04
N PRO A 286 6.78 27.14 24.20
CA PRO A 286 7.96 27.78 23.65
C PRO A 286 8.92 28.30 24.74
N PRO A 287 10.24 28.28 24.52
CA PRO A 287 11.23 28.67 25.54
C PRO A 287 11.06 30.10 26.08
N ASN A 288 10.69 31.06 25.22
CA ASN A 288 10.45 32.44 25.63
C ASN A 288 9.23 32.57 26.56
N ILE A 289 8.14 31.85 26.28
CA ILE A 289 6.95 31.86 27.15
C ILE A 289 7.27 31.20 28.49
N PHE A 290 8.10 30.14 28.49
CA PHE A 290 8.55 29.51 29.72
C PHE A 290 9.44 30.44 30.56
N GLU A 291 10.37 31.16 29.92
CA GLU A 291 11.21 32.18 30.54
C GLU A 291 10.40 33.30 31.18
N ASP A 292 9.41 33.85 30.47
CA ASP A 292 8.52 34.88 31.00
C ASP A 292 7.79 34.45 32.29
N ARG A 293 7.38 33.18 32.39
CA ARG A 293 6.73 32.64 33.60
C ARG A 293 7.69 32.49 34.77
N VAL A 294 8.96 32.18 34.50
CA VAL A 294 10.00 32.15 35.54
C VAL A 294 10.33 33.57 36.02
N GLU A 295 10.46 34.53 35.10
CA GLU A 295 10.78 35.93 35.40
C GLU A 295 9.68 36.65 36.19
N LYS A 296 8.40 36.35 35.90
CA LYS A 296 7.25 36.91 36.63
C LYS A 296 7.05 36.34 38.04
N GLU A 297 7.97 35.49 38.52
CA GLU A 297 7.89 34.76 39.79
C GLU A 297 6.62 33.87 39.92
N ASP A 298 6.02 33.47 38.79
CA ASP A 298 4.91 32.50 38.78
C ASP A 298 5.41 31.12 39.24
N LEU A 299 6.67 30.79 38.92
CA LEU A 299 7.38 29.57 39.30
C LEU A 299 8.38 29.80 40.45
N VAL A 300 8.27 28.96 41.47
CA VAL A 300 9.07 28.93 42.69
C VAL A 300 10.05 27.77 42.63
N PHE A 301 11.34 28.07 42.80
CA PHE A 301 12.43 27.10 42.84
C PHE A 301 12.99 26.97 44.27
N THR A 302 13.40 25.76 44.64
CA THR A 302 13.98 25.45 45.96
C THR A 302 15.24 26.28 46.23
N HIS A 303 16.07 26.50 45.21
CA HIS A 303 17.14 27.49 45.23
C HIS A 303 17.01 28.44 44.02
N ARG A 304 17.19 29.75 44.24
CA ARG A 304 17.14 30.75 43.15
C ARG A 304 18.16 30.49 42.04
N GLY A 305 19.28 29.82 42.36
CA GLY A 305 20.29 29.40 41.39
C GLY A 305 19.84 28.31 40.43
N ASP A 306 18.75 27.59 40.72
CA ASP A 306 18.26 26.48 39.90
C ASP A 306 17.43 26.96 38.70
N ALA A 307 16.89 28.18 38.75
CA ALA A 307 16.03 28.72 37.70
C ALA A 307 16.74 28.79 36.34
N LYS A 308 17.96 29.34 36.32
CA LYS A 308 18.75 29.51 35.08
C LYS A 308 19.13 28.18 34.41
N PRO A 309 19.71 27.19 35.12
CA PRO A 309 19.94 25.86 34.56
C PRO A 309 18.68 25.18 34.01
N VAL A 310 17.53 25.36 34.66
CA VAL A 310 16.25 24.77 34.20
C VAL A 310 15.74 25.45 32.94
N LEU A 311 15.87 26.78 32.82
CA LEU A 311 15.55 27.54 31.60
C LEU A 311 16.41 27.10 30.41
N ASP A 312 17.74 27.05 30.61
CA ASP A 312 18.71 26.64 29.58
C ASP A 312 18.41 25.22 29.10
N LEU A 313 18.07 24.32 30.02
CA LEU A 313 17.76 22.93 29.73
C LEU A 313 16.42 22.77 29.00
N GLN A 314 15.35 23.45 29.45
CA GLN A 314 14.05 23.42 28.78
C GLN A 314 14.15 23.89 27.33
N LYS A 315 14.88 24.99 27.09
CA LYS A 315 15.12 25.51 25.75
C LYS A 315 15.83 24.50 24.86
N LYS A 316 16.94 23.93 25.34
CA LYS A 316 17.73 22.93 24.61
C LYS A 316 16.88 21.73 24.19
N ILE A 317 16.04 21.22 25.09
CA ILE A 317 15.21 20.03 24.84
C ILE A 317 14.10 20.35 23.84
N PHE A 318 13.40 21.46 24.03
CA PHE A 318 12.35 21.90 23.13
C PHE A 318 12.88 22.02 21.68
N GLU A 319 13.99 22.73 21.50
CA GLU A 319 14.61 22.92 20.18
C GLU A 319 15.08 21.60 19.57
N LYS A 320 15.64 20.69 20.37
CA LYS A 320 16.11 19.38 19.90
C LYS A 320 14.95 18.52 19.39
N LYS A 321 13.84 18.47 20.12
CA LYS A 321 12.64 17.71 19.71
C LYS A 321 11.94 18.34 18.51
N ALA A 322 11.72 19.65 18.54
CA ALA A 322 11.01 20.35 17.47
C ALA A 322 11.68 20.16 16.10
N LYS A 323 13.02 20.01 16.06
CA LYS A 323 13.79 19.73 14.82
C LYS A 323 13.53 18.35 14.20
N VAL A 324 13.12 17.35 14.98
CA VAL A 324 12.96 15.96 14.50
C VAL A 324 11.50 15.53 14.38
N THR A 325 10.57 16.22 15.04
CA THR A 325 9.14 15.91 15.01
C THR A 325 8.52 16.23 13.65
N ASP A 326 7.95 15.22 12.99
CA ASP A 326 7.23 15.32 11.72
C ASP A 326 5.70 15.21 11.86
N MET A 327 5.24 14.63 12.96
CA MET A 327 3.83 14.54 13.36
C MET A 327 3.66 14.97 14.82
N LEU A 328 2.67 15.82 15.07
CA LEU A 328 2.28 16.26 16.41
C LEU A 328 0.81 15.93 16.65
N LEU A 329 0.53 15.13 17.68
CA LEU A 329 -0.81 14.77 18.12
C LEU A 329 -1.13 15.43 19.46
N LEU A 330 -2.18 16.26 19.48
CA LEU A 330 -2.71 16.94 20.66
C LEU A 330 -4.18 16.57 20.85
N GLN A 331 -4.57 16.32 22.11
CA GLN A 331 -5.93 15.95 22.47
C GLN A 331 -6.40 16.75 23.69
N ASP A 332 -7.71 16.98 23.84
CA ASP A 332 -8.34 17.69 24.98
C ASP A 332 -7.68 19.05 25.30
N LEU A 333 -7.26 19.78 24.26
CA LEU A 333 -6.59 21.08 24.40
C LEU A 333 -7.65 22.16 24.68
N PRO A 334 -7.60 22.88 25.82
CA PRO A 334 -8.50 23.98 26.10
C PRO A 334 -8.13 25.20 25.26
N LYS A 335 -9.09 26.10 25.09
CA LYS A 335 -8.95 27.29 24.24
C LYS A 335 -7.77 28.20 24.62
N GLU A 336 -7.42 28.32 25.91
CA GLU A 336 -6.33 29.18 26.38
C GLU A 336 -4.95 28.68 25.90
N GLU A 337 -4.82 27.37 25.65
CA GLU A 337 -3.59 26.73 25.22
C GLU A 337 -3.37 26.83 23.69
N LEU A 338 -4.39 27.24 22.92
CA LEU A 338 -4.27 27.45 21.48
C LEU A 338 -3.27 28.57 21.14
N GLN A 339 -3.16 29.60 21.99
CA GLN A 339 -2.18 30.67 21.81
C GLN A 339 -0.74 30.17 22.01
N ILE A 340 -0.54 29.27 22.99
CA ILE A 340 0.76 28.65 23.23
C ILE A 340 1.13 27.73 22.07
N LEU A 341 0.17 26.96 21.56
CA LEU A 341 0.34 26.15 20.36
C LEU A 341 0.70 26.99 19.13
N ALA A 342 0.01 28.12 18.94
CA ALA A 342 0.28 29.05 17.86
C ALA A 342 1.73 29.58 17.91
N ALA A 343 2.23 29.93 19.09
CA ALA A 343 3.61 30.36 19.29
C ALA A 343 4.62 29.22 19.10
N ALA A 344 4.22 27.96 19.33
CA ALA A 344 5.08 26.80 19.19
C ALA A 344 5.27 26.34 17.74
N ILE A 345 4.21 26.31 16.92
CA ILE A 345 4.23 25.78 15.54
C ILE A 345 5.41 26.29 14.69
N PRO A 346 5.73 27.60 14.65
CA PRO A 346 6.85 28.11 13.84
C PRO A 346 8.22 27.54 14.21
N LEU A 347 8.37 26.99 15.42
CA LEU A 347 9.61 26.41 15.91
C LEU A 347 9.80 24.94 15.47
N TYR A 348 8.83 24.34 14.76
CA TYR A 348 8.89 22.98 14.23
C TYR A 348 9.15 22.95 12.71
N PRO A 349 10.42 22.96 12.26
CA PRO A 349 10.77 23.08 10.83
C PRO A 349 10.45 21.85 9.96
N ARG A 350 10.15 20.69 10.58
CA ARG A 350 9.86 19.43 9.88
C ARG A 350 8.43 18.94 10.06
N LEU A 351 7.58 19.69 10.77
CA LEU A 351 6.21 19.28 11.03
C LEU A 351 5.43 19.23 9.72
N LYS A 352 4.97 18.03 9.37
CA LYS A 352 4.15 17.76 8.18
C LYS A 352 2.70 17.54 8.54
N ARG A 353 2.43 16.95 9.71
CA ARG A 353 1.09 16.57 10.14
C ARG A 353 0.80 17.06 11.55
N LEU A 354 -0.31 17.79 11.71
CA LEU A 354 -0.86 18.17 13.01
C LEU A 354 -2.21 17.48 13.21
N GLU A 355 -2.38 16.77 14.32
CA GLU A 355 -3.65 16.16 14.72
C GLU A 355 -4.18 16.82 15.99
N LEU A 356 -5.41 17.33 15.95
CA LEU A 356 -6.14 17.90 17.06
C LEU A 356 -7.37 17.04 17.34
N ARG A 357 -7.47 16.44 18.53
CA ARG A 357 -8.59 15.57 18.91
C ARG A 357 -9.32 16.10 20.13
N HIS A 358 -10.65 16.15 20.11
CA HIS A 358 -11.42 16.64 21.27
C HIS A 358 -10.98 18.03 21.79
N CYS A 359 -10.49 18.91 20.91
CA CYS A 359 -10.03 20.25 21.29
C CYS A 359 -11.18 21.27 21.29
N GLU A 360 -11.09 22.27 22.16
CA GLU A 360 -12.05 23.37 22.21
C GLU A 360 -11.55 24.57 21.40
N PHE A 361 -12.45 25.22 20.65
CA PHE A 361 -12.12 26.38 19.83
C PHE A 361 -12.98 27.58 20.20
N GLU A 362 -12.37 28.74 20.39
CA GLU A 362 -13.06 30.04 20.52
C GLU A 362 -12.55 31.01 19.44
N ALA A 363 -13.41 31.93 18.99
CA ALA A 363 -13.14 32.78 17.83
C ALA A 363 -11.93 33.72 18.03
N GLY A 364 -11.64 34.13 19.27
CA GLY A 364 -10.50 34.99 19.61
C GLY A 364 -9.16 34.24 19.57
N ASP A 365 -9.13 32.99 20.04
CA ASP A 365 -7.91 32.21 20.23
C ASP A 365 -7.54 31.34 19.01
N SER A 366 -8.49 31.13 18.10
CA SER A 366 -8.26 30.35 16.87
C SER A 366 -7.47 31.11 15.80
N ARG A 367 -7.51 32.46 15.81
CA ARG A 367 -6.85 33.28 14.77
C ARG A 367 -5.32 33.18 14.81
N PRO A 368 -4.63 33.35 15.96
CA PRO A 368 -3.17 33.17 16.03
C PRO A 368 -2.73 31.77 15.59
N LEU A 369 -3.51 30.74 15.94
CA LEU A 369 -3.25 29.36 15.53
C LEU A 369 -3.28 29.22 14.01
N LEU A 370 -4.32 29.75 13.36
CA LEU A 370 -4.43 29.74 11.91
C LEU A 370 -3.27 30.52 11.26
N GLU A 371 -2.95 31.72 11.74
CA GLU A 371 -1.82 32.51 11.23
C GLU A 371 -0.49 31.73 11.30
N ALA A 372 -0.25 31.02 12.39
CA ALA A 372 0.92 30.15 12.54
C ALA A 372 0.87 28.94 11.59
N LEU A 373 -0.28 28.28 11.44
CA LEU A 373 -0.47 27.17 10.50
C LEU A 373 -0.17 27.59 9.05
N PHE A 374 -0.69 28.74 8.63
CA PHE A 374 -0.52 29.26 7.26
C PHE A 374 0.86 29.86 6.97
N ALA A 375 1.65 30.13 8.02
CA ALA A 375 3.06 30.51 7.93
C ALA A 375 4.02 29.30 7.99
N SER A 376 3.53 28.10 8.28
CA SER A 376 4.32 26.88 8.47
C SER A 376 4.44 25.99 7.22
N SER A 377 5.19 24.90 7.32
CA SER A 377 5.34 23.87 6.26
C SER A 377 4.39 22.69 6.38
N ILE A 378 3.36 22.78 7.24
CA ILE A 378 2.42 21.69 7.50
C ILE A 378 1.68 21.34 6.21
N GLN A 379 1.55 20.04 5.93
CA GLN A 379 0.89 19.50 4.74
C GLN A 379 -0.51 18.97 5.07
N GLU A 380 -0.66 18.35 6.23
CA GLU A 380 -1.90 17.71 6.69
C GLU A 380 -2.32 18.26 8.06
N LEU A 381 -3.56 18.74 8.15
CA LEU A 381 -4.23 19.05 9.42
C LEU A 381 -5.41 18.08 9.58
N LEU A 382 -5.43 17.32 10.68
CA LEU A 382 -6.55 16.49 11.07
C LEU A 382 -7.21 17.08 12.32
N ILE A 383 -8.52 17.30 12.26
CA ILE A 383 -9.33 17.64 13.42
C ILE A 383 -10.39 16.55 13.59
N GLU A 384 -10.36 15.83 14.71
CA GLU A 384 -11.25 14.69 14.99
C GLU A 384 -11.99 14.82 16.33
N ASP A 385 -13.26 14.43 16.35
CA ASP A 385 -14.10 14.32 17.55
C ASP A 385 -14.17 15.63 18.40
N CYS A 386 -14.14 16.81 17.77
CA CYS A 386 -14.33 18.11 18.43
C CYS A 386 -15.81 18.52 18.48
N GLU A 387 -16.28 19.01 19.64
CA GLU A 387 -17.69 19.29 19.92
C GLU A 387 -18.27 20.52 19.19
N ASP A 388 -17.49 21.60 19.04
CA ASP A 388 -17.90 22.77 18.26
C ASP A 388 -16.71 23.34 17.46
N LEU A 389 -16.77 23.16 16.15
CA LEU A 389 -15.76 23.66 15.22
C LEU A 389 -16.14 25.01 14.60
N LEU A 390 -17.35 25.53 14.84
CA LEU A 390 -17.82 26.76 14.22
C LEU A 390 -16.90 27.96 14.49
N PRO A 391 -16.38 28.19 15.72
CA PRO A 391 -15.47 29.31 15.98
C PRO A 391 -14.16 29.23 15.21
N PHE A 392 -13.62 28.02 15.03
CA PHE A 392 -12.42 27.78 14.20
C PHE A 392 -12.71 28.10 12.73
N LEU A 393 -13.85 27.64 12.21
CA LEU A 393 -14.28 27.90 10.83
C LEU A 393 -14.53 29.39 10.58
N GLU A 394 -15.10 30.12 11.53
CA GLU A 394 -15.31 31.57 11.45
C GLU A 394 -14.00 32.35 11.52
N ALA A 395 -13.06 31.95 12.38
CA ALA A 395 -11.73 32.54 12.43
C ALA A 395 -10.98 32.32 11.12
N TRP A 396 -11.11 31.12 10.52
CA TRP A 396 -10.56 30.83 9.20
C TRP A 396 -11.19 31.70 8.12
N ARG A 397 -12.51 31.87 8.12
CA ARG A 397 -13.20 32.80 7.22
C ARG A 397 -12.65 34.22 7.34
N LYS A 398 -12.55 34.74 8.57
CA LYS A 398 -12.05 36.09 8.83
C LYS A 398 -10.59 36.27 8.40
N LEU A 399 -9.72 35.27 8.61
CA LEU A 399 -8.34 35.31 8.16
C LEU A 399 -8.23 35.42 6.62
N VAL A 400 -9.11 34.71 5.91
CA VAL A 400 -9.20 34.78 4.45
C VAL A 400 -9.77 36.13 3.98
N GLU A 401 -10.73 36.70 4.71
CA GLU A 401 -11.39 37.98 4.38
C GLU A 401 -10.54 39.23 4.73
N GLU A 402 -9.77 39.16 5.81
CA GLU A 402 -8.95 40.26 6.35
C GLU A 402 -7.50 39.81 6.54
N PRO A 403 -6.70 39.70 5.45
CA PRO A 403 -5.31 39.29 5.53
C PRO A 403 -4.45 40.41 6.15
N SER A 404 -4.40 40.47 7.47
CA SER A 404 -3.47 41.33 8.20
C SER A 404 -2.15 40.61 8.46
N SER A 405 -1.04 41.28 8.16
CA SER A 405 0.35 40.98 8.58
C SER A 405 1.09 39.72 8.10
N VAL A 406 0.44 38.68 7.54
CA VAL A 406 1.18 37.53 6.97
C VAL A 406 1.35 37.73 5.45
N GLY A 407 2.62 37.92 5.02
CA GLY A 407 2.97 38.33 3.66
C GLY A 407 2.56 37.38 2.53
N LYS A 408 2.68 37.85 1.29
CA LYS A 408 2.25 37.25 -0.01
C LYS A 408 2.74 35.81 -0.34
N ALA A 409 3.31 35.07 0.60
CA ALA A 409 3.90 33.74 0.40
C ALA A 409 3.37 32.68 1.39
N CYS A 410 2.10 32.76 1.82
CA CYS A 410 1.50 31.74 2.68
C CYS A 410 1.42 30.39 1.95
N ARG A 411 2.03 29.35 2.54
CA ARG A 411 1.83 27.94 2.17
C ARG A 411 0.96 27.33 3.26
N GLY A 412 -0.36 27.36 3.08
CA GLY A 412 -1.28 26.65 3.99
C GLY A 412 -1.16 25.13 3.85
N PRO A 413 -1.78 24.35 4.77
CA PRO A 413 -1.84 22.90 4.63
C PRO A 413 -2.49 22.50 3.30
N THR A 414 -1.89 21.53 2.62
CA THR A 414 -2.41 20.99 1.35
C THR A 414 -3.73 20.24 1.56
N SER A 415 -3.94 19.66 2.75
CA SER A 415 -5.17 18.98 3.12
C SER A 415 -5.59 19.28 4.55
N ILE A 416 -6.89 19.53 4.73
CA ILE A 416 -7.55 19.59 6.03
C ILE A 416 -8.61 18.49 6.07
N SER A 417 -8.45 17.55 6.99
CA SER A 417 -9.43 16.48 7.26
C SER A 417 -10.20 16.81 8.53
N LEU A 418 -11.52 16.88 8.42
CA LEU A 418 -12.43 17.08 9.54
C LEU A 418 -13.27 15.81 9.70
N ARG A 419 -13.03 15.06 10.78
CA ARG A 419 -13.62 13.73 10.99
C ARG A 419 -14.45 13.66 12.27
N LYS A 420 -15.68 13.12 12.18
CA LYS A 420 -16.60 12.95 13.33
C LYS A 420 -16.81 14.20 14.19
N ASN A 421 -16.62 15.39 13.64
CA ASN A 421 -16.89 16.62 14.34
C ASN A 421 -18.39 16.93 14.26
N ASN A 422 -18.92 17.64 15.25
CA ASN A 422 -20.32 18.07 15.25
C ASN A 422 -20.53 19.31 14.35
N ILE A 423 -20.14 19.21 13.07
CA ILE A 423 -20.31 20.29 12.09
C ILE A 423 -21.78 20.33 11.68
N THR A 424 -22.48 21.39 12.11
CA THR A 424 -23.85 21.69 11.67
C THR A 424 -23.88 22.22 10.24
N ASP A 425 -25.07 22.26 9.61
CA ASP A 425 -25.22 22.85 8.27
C ASP A 425 -24.73 24.31 8.22
N SER A 426 -24.92 25.08 9.31
CA SER A 426 -24.41 26.45 9.44
C SER A 426 -22.87 26.50 9.37
N GLY A 427 -22.18 25.58 10.05
CA GLY A 427 -20.72 25.49 10.01
C GLY A 427 -20.20 25.09 8.63
N ALA A 428 -20.88 24.15 7.96
CA ALA A 428 -20.56 23.79 6.59
C ALA A 428 -20.79 24.95 5.60
N GLN A 429 -21.80 25.80 5.82
CA GLN A 429 -21.99 27.04 5.03
C GLN A 429 -20.86 28.05 5.26
N VAL A 430 -20.37 28.21 6.49
CA VAL A 430 -19.18 29.04 6.77
C VAL A 430 -17.96 28.51 6.04
N LEU A 431 -17.74 27.18 6.02
CA LEU A 431 -16.65 26.58 5.28
C LEU A 431 -16.77 26.82 3.77
N ILE A 432 -17.96 26.67 3.19
CA ILE A 432 -18.22 26.97 1.77
C ILE A 432 -17.89 28.43 1.44
N GLN A 433 -18.33 29.38 2.27
CA GLN A 433 -18.01 30.80 2.12
C GLN A 433 -16.51 31.07 2.19
N THR A 434 -15.83 30.41 3.13
CA THR A 434 -14.38 30.53 3.33
C THR A 434 -13.62 30.01 2.12
N LEU A 435 -13.96 28.82 1.64
CA LEU A 435 -13.37 28.20 0.46
C LEU A 435 -13.57 29.05 -0.80
N ARG A 436 -14.77 29.63 -0.99
CA ARG A 436 -15.05 30.53 -2.14
C ARG A 436 -14.14 31.77 -2.17
N LYS A 437 -13.83 32.32 -0.99
CA LYS A 437 -12.98 33.52 -0.85
C LYS A 437 -11.48 33.21 -0.75
N SER A 438 -11.11 31.95 -0.51
CA SER A 438 -9.72 31.52 -0.36
C SER A 438 -8.91 31.72 -1.65
N SER A 439 -7.67 32.18 -1.47
CA SER A 439 -6.62 32.25 -2.50
C SER A 439 -5.60 31.11 -2.38
N LEU A 440 -5.78 30.21 -1.42
CA LEU A 440 -4.82 29.16 -1.05
C LEU A 440 -5.31 27.78 -1.52
N TYR A 441 -4.36 26.99 -2.05
CA TYR A 441 -4.59 25.63 -2.53
C TYR A 441 -4.75 24.66 -1.35
N MET A 442 -5.97 24.13 -1.15
CA MET A 442 -6.27 23.25 -0.02
C MET A 442 -7.44 22.30 -0.33
N GLN A 443 -7.26 21.02 -0.06
CA GLN A 443 -8.31 20.00 -0.13
C GLN A 443 -8.97 19.82 1.23
N VAL A 444 -10.29 20.06 1.33
CA VAL A 444 -11.06 19.76 2.55
C VAL A 444 -11.75 18.41 2.43
N ILE A 445 -11.47 17.50 3.37
CA ILE A 445 -12.06 16.17 3.46
C ILE A 445 -12.97 16.12 4.68
N LEU A 446 -14.23 15.71 4.48
CA LEU A 446 -15.20 15.53 5.56
C LEU A 446 -15.55 14.04 5.68
N GLU A 447 -15.34 13.45 6.86
CA GLU A 447 -15.68 12.05 7.15
C GLU A 447 -16.58 11.96 8.38
N GLN A 448 -17.70 11.25 8.28
CA GLN A 448 -18.55 10.91 9.43
C GLN A 448 -19.06 12.13 10.24
N ASN A 449 -19.21 13.32 9.62
CA ASN A 449 -19.83 14.50 10.24
C ASN A 449 -21.36 14.49 10.01
N PRO A 450 -22.19 14.94 10.97
CA PRO A 450 -23.65 14.93 10.87
C PRO A 450 -24.18 16.10 10.02
N ILE A 451 -23.89 16.09 8.72
CA ILE A 451 -24.34 17.11 7.75
C ILE A 451 -25.45 16.58 6.84
N ARG A 452 -26.39 17.44 6.43
CA ARG A 452 -27.41 17.04 5.46
C ARG A 452 -26.78 16.75 4.10
N GLU A 453 -27.42 15.88 3.33
CA GLU A 453 -26.97 15.51 1.99
C GLU A 453 -26.83 16.72 1.06
N ALA A 454 -27.79 17.66 1.11
CA ALA A 454 -27.75 18.90 0.33
C ALA A 454 -26.53 19.78 0.66
N THR A 455 -26.14 19.85 1.94
CA THR A 455 -24.99 20.61 2.40
C THR A 455 -23.67 19.93 2.00
N THR A 456 -23.64 18.59 2.00
CA THR A 456 -22.52 17.79 1.50
C THR A 456 -22.28 18.04 0.01
N LYS A 457 -23.36 18.14 -0.78
CA LYS A 457 -23.30 18.47 -2.21
C LYS A 457 -22.72 19.86 -2.46
N ALA A 458 -23.19 20.87 -1.74
CA ALA A 458 -22.68 22.25 -1.86
C ALA A 458 -21.18 22.36 -1.54
N LEU A 459 -20.69 21.51 -0.62
CA LEU A 459 -19.29 21.47 -0.21
C LEU A 459 -18.39 20.74 -1.22
N ARG A 460 -18.88 19.66 -1.85
CA ARG A 460 -18.22 19.02 -3.00
C ARG A 460 -18.09 19.97 -4.17
N LEU A 461 -19.15 20.74 -4.45
CA LEU A 461 -19.13 21.79 -5.46
C LEU A 461 -18.10 22.88 -5.12
N ALA A 462 -18.02 23.33 -3.86
CA ALA A 462 -17.00 24.29 -3.43
C ALA A 462 -15.55 23.78 -3.60
N ASN A 463 -15.29 22.50 -3.34
CA ASN A 463 -13.99 21.86 -3.59
C ASN A 463 -13.67 21.77 -5.10
N ALA A 464 -14.67 21.44 -5.93
CA ALA A 464 -14.51 21.42 -7.39
C ALA A 464 -14.19 22.83 -7.93
N ILE A 465 -14.86 23.86 -7.42
CA ILE A 465 -14.61 25.27 -7.75
C ILE A 465 -13.15 25.67 -7.43
N LEU A 466 -12.62 25.24 -6.28
CA LEU A 466 -11.22 25.48 -5.92
C LEU A 466 -10.23 24.73 -6.82
N ALA A 467 -10.54 23.49 -7.19
CA ALA A 467 -9.73 22.71 -8.14
C ALA A 467 -9.67 23.42 -9.50
N ILE A 468 -10.80 23.89 -10.03
CA ILE A 468 -10.89 24.65 -11.29
C ILE A 468 -10.11 25.98 -11.21
N LYS A 469 -10.12 26.65 -10.06
CA LYS A 469 -9.49 27.98 -9.89
C LYS A 469 -7.97 27.93 -9.74
N PHE A 470 -7.41 26.85 -9.18
CA PHE A 470 -5.98 26.80 -8.80
C PHE A 470 -5.20 25.60 -9.34
N GLN A 471 -5.87 24.58 -9.88
CA GLN A 471 -5.21 23.48 -10.56
C GLN A 471 -5.47 23.61 -12.06
N GLN A 472 -4.41 23.73 -12.86
CA GLN A 472 -4.46 23.59 -14.31
C GLN A 472 -4.82 22.13 -14.70
N GLN A 473 -6.00 21.66 -14.27
CA GLN A 473 -6.51 20.36 -14.67
C GLN A 473 -7.14 20.49 -16.05
N GLU A 474 -6.63 19.71 -16.99
CA GLU A 474 -7.17 19.64 -18.35
C GLU A 474 -8.55 18.94 -18.37
N ARG A 475 -8.87 18.16 -17.33
CA ARG A 475 -10.09 17.35 -17.22
C ARG A 475 -10.77 17.54 -15.87
N LEU A 476 -12.06 17.84 -15.89
CA LEU A 476 -12.92 17.97 -14.71
C LEU A 476 -13.92 16.80 -14.69
N ASP A 477 -13.79 15.89 -13.73
CA ASP A 477 -14.73 14.77 -13.55
C ASP A 477 -15.64 15.00 -12.34
N LEU A 478 -16.93 15.16 -12.63
CA LEU A 478 -18.03 15.31 -11.67
C LEU A 478 -19.12 14.25 -11.93
N SER A 479 -18.73 13.09 -12.45
CA SER A 479 -19.67 12.00 -12.68
C SER A 479 -20.20 11.40 -11.37
N GLN A 480 -21.47 10.97 -11.36
CA GLN A 480 -22.14 10.38 -10.20
C GLN A 480 -22.19 11.28 -8.94
N ALA A 481 -22.14 12.59 -9.10
CA ALA A 481 -22.10 13.55 -8.00
C ALA A 481 -23.50 13.97 -7.49
N ASP A 482 -24.57 13.43 -8.07
CA ASP A 482 -25.98 13.73 -7.78
C ASP A 482 -26.35 15.22 -7.93
N LEU A 483 -25.74 15.87 -8.92
CA LEU A 483 -25.91 17.29 -9.26
C LEU A 483 -27.25 17.54 -9.97
N GLY A 484 -27.96 18.60 -9.59
CA GLY A 484 -29.18 19.08 -10.24
C GLY A 484 -28.99 20.38 -11.03
N ASP A 485 -30.09 20.95 -11.53
CA ASP A 485 -30.07 22.18 -12.35
C ASP A 485 -29.41 23.38 -11.65
N TYR A 486 -29.74 23.58 -10.38
CA TYR A 486 -29.17 24.65 -9.57
C TYR A 486 -27.65 24.50 -9.40
N ASP A 487 -27.15 23.26 -9.26
CA ASP A 487 -25.72 23.01 -9.11
C ASP A 487 -24.97 23.27 -10.43
N ALA A 488 -25.62 22.98 -11.57
CA ALA A 488 -25.11 23.29 -12.90
C ALA A 488 -25.07 24.80 -13.18
N GLU A 489 -26.04 25.58 -12.68
CA GLU A 489 -26.00 27.06 -12.72
C GLU A 489 -24.80 27.61 -11.95
N VAL A 490 -24.53 27.10 -10.76
CA VAL A 490 -23.38 27.53 -9.95
C VAL A 490 -22.05 27.10 -10.59
N LEU A 491 -21.99 25.90 -11.17
CA LEU A 491 -20.83 25.43 -11.94
C LEU A 491 -20.58 26.33 -13.17
N ALA A 492 -21.64 26.77 -13.83
CA ALA A 492 -21.59 27.67 -14.97
C ALA A 492 -20.94 29.02 -14.58
N GLU A 493 -21.39 29.67 -13.50
CA GLU A 493 -20.79 30.92 -13.02
C GLU A 493 -19.28 30.81 -12.79
N VAL A 494 -18.82 29.67 -12.28
CA VAL A 494 -17.40 29.43 -11.99
C VAL A 494 -16.59 29.23 -13.26
N LEU A 495 -17.14 28.46 -14.21
CA LEU A 495 -16.49 28.18 -15.48
C LEU A 495 -16.28 29.44 -16.32
N GLN A 496 -17.09 30.51 -16.17
CA GLN A 496 -16.91 31.78 -16.92
C GLN A 496 -15.51 32.40 -16.81
N SER A 497 -14.81 32.14 -15.71
CA SER A 497 -13.49 32.70 -15.42
C SER A 497 -12.32 31.74 -15.65
N ASN A 498 -12.61 30.48 -16.03
CA ASN A 498 -11.59 29.45 -16.28
C ASN A 498 -11.20 29.40 -17.78
N CYS A 499 -9.96 29.01 -18.08
CA CYS A 499 -9.47 28.79 -19.43
C CYS A 499 -8.49 27.60 -19.53
N SER A 500 -8.51 26.69 -18.55
CA SER A 500 -7.58 25.54 -18.49
C SER A 500 -8.29 24.20 -18.69
N VAL A 501 -9.56 24.09 -18.32
CA VAL A 501 -10.33 22.85 -18.48
C VAL A 501 -10.65 22.64 -19.97
N THR A 502 -10.30 21.47 -20.48
CA THR A 502 -10.52 21.07 -21.88
C THR A 502 -11.59 19.98 -22.01
N GLU A 503 -11.82 19.19 -20.96
CA GLU A 503 -12.83 18.15 -20.93
C GLU A 503 -13.64 18.24 -19.63
N ILE A 504 -14.97 18.16 -19.75
CA ILE A 504 -15.90 18.13 -18.60
C ILE A 504 -16.71 16.85 -18.66
N ASN A 505 -16.64 16.04 -17.61
CA ASN A 505 -17.43 14.83 -17.44
C ASN A 505 -18.49 15.06 -16.35
N LEU A 506 -19.76 15.15 -16.76
CA LEU A 506 -20.95 15.32 -15.90
C LEU A 506 -21.88 14.11 -15.96
N ARG A 507 -21.36 12.96 -16.34
CA ARG A 507 -22.14 11.73 -16.56
C ARG A 507 -22.84 11.23 -15.29
N HIS A 508 -24.03 10.63 -15.44
CA HIS A 508 -24.81 10.05 -14.33
C HIS A 508 -25.14 11.07 -13.22
N ASN A 509 -25.70 12.21 -13.59
CA ASN A 509 -26.22 13.21 -12.65
C ASN A 509 -27.75 13.42 -12.85
N LYS A 510 -28.34 14.40 -12.14
CA LYS A 510 -29.76 14.76 -12.22
C LYS A 510 -29.96 16.13 -12.91
N ILE A 511 -29.03 16.52 -13.79
CA ILE A 511 -29.08 17.81 -14.50
C ILE A 511 -30.18 17.74 -15.56
N GLY A 512 -31.08 18.72 -15.55
CA GLY A 512 -32.17 18.91 -16.50
C GLY A 512 -31.94 20.08 -17.46
N ASP A 513 -33.01 20.52 -18.12
CA ASP A 513 -32.94 21.55 -19.16
C ASP A 513 -32.42 22.90 -18.65
N VAL A 514 -32.79 23.28 -17.42
CA VAL A 514 -32.43 24.56 -16.82
C VAL A 514 -30.93 24.62 -16.51
N GLY A 515 -30.36 23.54 -15.97
CA GLY A 515 -28.94 23.45 -15.67
C GLY A 515 -28.08 23.43 -16.92
N VAL A 516 -28.52 22.71 -17.97
CA VAL A 516 -27.82 22.70 -19.27
C VAL A 516 -27.89 24.08 -19.94
N GLN A 517 -29.00 24.81 -19.84
CA GLN A 517 -29.10 26.19 -20.32
C GLN A 517 -28.05 27.11 -19.70
N ALA A 518 -27.86 27.00 -18.38
CA ALA A 518 -26.86 27.80 -17.69
C ALA A 518 -25.43 27.46 -18.12
N LEU A 519 -25.09 26.16 -18.21
CA LEU A 519 -23.80 25.70 -18.71
C LEU A 519 -23.56 26.16 -20.16
N ALA A 520 -24.60 26.12 -21.00
CA ALA A 520 -24.53 26.54 -22.40
C ALA A 520 -24.20 28.03 -22.56
N GLU A 521 -24.72 28.92 -21.70
CA GLU A 521 -24.36 30.35 -21.74
C GLU A 521 -22.84 30.57 -21.55
N VAL A 522 -22.19 29.73 -20.76
CA VAL A 522 -20.75 29.79 -20.52
C VAL A 522 -19.98 29.22 -21.70
N PHE A 523 -20.45 28.08 -22.21
CA PHE A 523 -19.86 27.43 -23.37
C PHE A 523 -19.88 28.30 -24.63
N LYS A 524 -20.75 29.31 -24.74
CA LYS A 524 -20.68 30.30 -25.83
C LYS A 524 -19.38 31.09 -25.87
N VAL A 525 -18.74 31.31 -24.71
CA VAL A 525 -17.62 32.25 -24.54
C VAL A 525 -16.31 31.52 -24.20
N HIS A 526 -16.39 30.28 -23.70
CA HIS A 526 -15.27 29.55 -23.11
C HIS A 526 -14.33 28.89 -24.16
N CYS A 527 -13.15 29.45 -24.41
CA CYS A 527 -12.28 29.08 -25.54
C CYS A 527 -11.52 27.74 -25.44
N SER A 528 -11.53 27.06 -24.29
CA SER A 528 -10.63 25.91 -24.04
C SER A 528 -11.32 24.54 -23.97
N ILE A 529 -12.65 24.51 -23.74
CA ILE A 529 -13.41 23.26 -23.62
C ILE A 529 -13.60 22.67 -25.02
N LYS A 530 -13.16 21.42 -25.17
CA LYS A 530 -13.24 20.64 -26.41
C LYS A 530 -14.22 19.48 -26.32
N LYS A 531 -14.43 18.94 -25.12
CA LYS A 531 -15.28 17.76 -24.90
C LYS A 531 -16.21 17.94 -23.70
N ILE A 532 -17.49 17.58 -23.88
CA ILE A 532 -18.53 17.63 -22.85
C ILE A 532 -19.27 16.29 -22.83
N ASP A 533 -19.26 15.59 -21.68
CA ASP A 533 -20.08 14.39 -21.47
C ASP A 533 -21.22 14.70 -20.48
N LEU A 534 -22.46 14.66 -20.98
CA LEU A 534 -23.70 14.85 -20.23
C LEU A 534 -24.55 13.58 -20.21
N SER A 535 -23.98 12.43 -20.55
CA SER A 535 -24.72 11.16 -20.66
C SER A 535 -25.39 10.77 -19.34
N TRP A 536 -26.56 10.12 -19.42
CA TRP A 536 -27.36 9.70 -18.25
C TRP A 536 -27.76 10.86 -17.32
N ASN A 537 -28.23 11.95 -17.90
CA ASN A 537 -28.85 13.08 -17.20
C ASN A 537 -30.32 13.25 -17.65
N LYS A 538 -31.06 14.16 -16.99
CA LYS A 538 -32.47 14.47 -17.30
C LYS A 538 -32.59 15.57 -18.35
N VAL A 539 -31.66 15.63 -19.28
CA VAL A 539 -31.63 16.65 -20.34
C VAL A 539 -32.75 16.37 -21.33
N GLY A 540 -33.66 17.31 -21.47
CA GLY A 540 -34.72 17.32 -22.47
C GLY A 540 -34.35 18.18 -23.67
N LEU A 541 -35.36 18.54 -24.46
CA LEU A 541 -35.19 19.31 -25.69
C LEU A 541 -34.64 20.72 -25.43
N VAL A 542 -35.09 21.36 -24.37
CA VAL A 542 -34.80 22.78 -24.13
C VAL A 542 -33.34 22.97 -23.74
N GLY A 543 -32.76 22.04 -22.98
CA GLY A 543 -31.33 21.98 -22.66
C GLY A 543 -30.49 21.65 -23.88
N ALA A 544 -30.90 20.66 -24.68
CA ALA A 544 -30.21 20.30 -25.92
C ALA A 544 -30.16 21.48 -26.93
N GLN A 545 -31.24 22.24 -27.08
CA GLN A 545 -31.28 23.45 -27.93
C GLN A 545 -30.30 24.54 -27.46
N ALA A 546 -30.20 24.73 -26.15
CA ALA A 546 -29.29 25.71 -25.58
C ALA A 546 -27.82 25.34 -25.84
N LEU A 547 -27.49 24.05 -25.67
CA LEU A 547 -26.15 23.53 -25.95
C LEU A 547 -25.77 23.68 -27.42
N ALA A 548 -26.71 23.39 -28.35
CA ALA A 548 -26.48 23.57 -29.78
C ALA A 548 -26.20 25.04 -30.14
N LYS A 549 -26.95 25.99 -29.55
CA LYS A 549 -26.69 27.43 -29.70
C LYS A 549 -25.33 27.85 -29.12
N ALA A 550 -24.86 27.18 -28.07
CA ALA A 550 -23.53 27.43 -27.52
C ALA A 550 -22.41 26.97 -28.47
N MET A 551 -22.58 25.81 -29.10
CA MET A 551 -21.66 25.30 -30.12
C MET A 551 -21.61 26.19 -31.38
N GLU A 552 -22.73 26.81 -31.76
CA GLU A 552 -22.76 27.80 -32.86
C GLU A 552 -21.82 28.98 -32.59
N MET A 553 -21.79 29.45 -31.34
CA MET A 553 -21.03 30.64 -30.94
C MET A 553 -19.58 30.33 -30.57
N ASN A 554 -19.23 29.06 -30.33
CA ASN A 554 -17.90 28.65 -29.89
C ASN A 554 -17.29 27.49 -30.72
N PRO A 555 -16.28 27.77 -31.56
CA PRO A 555 -15.67 26.78 -32.44
C PRO A 555 -14.69 25.81 -31.74
N ALA A 556 -14.43 25.97 -30.42
CA ALA A 556 -13.48 25.12 -29.69
C ALA A 556 -14.06 23.74 -29.32
N ILE A 557 -15.38 23.64 -29.19
CA ILE A 557 -16.08 22.41 -28.79
C ILE A 557 -16.11 21.45 -29.99
N LYS A 558 -15.53 20.26 -29.81
CA LYS A 558 -15.38 19.25 -30.86
C LYS A 558 -16.29 18.03 -30.65
N SER A 559 -16.64 17.74 -29.40
CA SER A 559 -17.37 16.53 -29.04
C SER A 559 -18.36 16.79 -27.90
N VAL A 560 -19.59 16.31 -28.08
CA VAL A 560 -20.67 16.36 -27.10
C VAL A 560 -21.34 14.98 -27.03
N GLU A 561 -21.40 14.41 -25.82
CA GLU A 561 -22.04 13.11 -25.56
C GLU A 561 -23.34 13.33 -24.77
N LEU A 562 -24.48 12.90 -25.35
CA LEU A 562 -25.84 13.04 -24.77
C LEU A 562 -26.57 11.69 -24.65
N SER A 563 -25.83 10.58 -24.51
CA SER A 563 -26.40 9.23 -24.51
C SER A 563 -27.35 9.02 -23.31
N LYS A 564 -28.53 8.43 -23.58
CA LYS A 564 -29.60 8.19 -22.58
C LYS A 564 -30.09 9.44 -21.82
N CYS A 565 -30.29 10.54 -22.53
CA CYS A 565 -31.03 11.71 -22.05
C CYS A 565 -32.53 11.63 -22.41
N GLU A 566 -33.41 12.35 -21.70
CA GLU A 566 -34.88 12.34 -21.88
C GLU A 566 -35.35 13.22 -23.06
N ILE A 567 -34.75 13.05 -24.24
CA ILE A 567 -34.97 13.92 -25.42
C ILE A 567 -36.27 13.55 -26.21
N GLY A 568 -37.08 12.63 -25.70
CA GLY A 568 -38.09 11.85 -26.43
C GLY A 568 -39.23 12.59 -27.19
N ASP A 569 -39.54 11.97 -28.34
CA ASP A 569 -40.74 11.86 -29.22
C ASP A 569 -41.65 13.09 -29.41
N LEU A 570 -41.42 13.87 -30.49
CA LEU A 570 -42.41 14.76 -31.16
C LEU A 570 -41.74 15.43 -32.37
N GLY A 571 -41.89 14.83 -33.55
CA GLY A 571 -41.22 15.20 -34.82
C GLY A 571 -41.33 16.64 -35.33
N GLU A 572 -42.10 17.54 -34.68
CA GLU A 572 -42.08 18.98 -34.97
C GLU A 572 -40.96 19.73 -34.23
N LYS A 573 -40.41 19.14 -33.17
CA LYS A 573 -39.43 19.75 -32.26
C LYS A 573 -37.98 19.37 -32.58
N THR A 574 -37.76 18.20 -33.18
CA THR A 574 -36.47 17.72 -33.71
C THR A 574 -35.93 18.65 -34.79
N MET A 575 -36.82 19.26 -35.59
CA MET A 575 -36.51 20.32 -36.55
C MET A 575 -35.73 21.50 -35.94
N LYS A 576 -36.01 21.91 -34.69
CA LYS A 576 -35.33 23.06 -34.05
C LYS A 576 -33.94 22.72 -33.52
N LEU A 577 -33.77 21.54 -32.94
CA LEU A 577 -32.46 21.03 -32.51
C LEU A 577 -31.55 20.86 -33.72
N ALA A 578 -32.10 20.25 -34.76
CA ALA A 578 -31.41 20.00 -36.00
C ALA A 578 -31.08 21.35 -36.71
N HIS A 579 -32.00 22.33 -36.74
CA HIS A 579 -31.71 23.67 -37.29
C HIS A 579 -30.56 24.37 -36.55
N ALA A 580 -30.45 24.20 -35.22
CA ALA A 580 -29.35 24.73 -34.42
C ALA A 580 -28.00 24.04 -34.73
N ILE A 581 -27.99 22.72 -34.96
CA ILE A 581 -26.78 21.99 -35.39
C ILE A 581 -26.36 22.42 -36.82
N SER A 582 -27.31 22.74 -37.70
CA SER A 582 -27.01 23.24 -39.06
C SER A 582 -26.40 24.65 -39.10
N ALA A 583 -26.64 25.47 -38.07
CA ALA A 583 -26.16 26.85 -38.00
C ALA A 583 -24.65 26.97 -37.68
N ILE A 584 -24.01 25.86 -37.28
CA ILE A 584 -22.57 25.78 -36.98
C ILE A 584 -21.78 25.94 -38.30
N LYS A 585 -21.58 27.17 -38.78
CA LYS A 585 -20.94 27.46 -40.09
C LYS A 585 -19.40 27.38 -40.07
N PHE A 586 -18.75 27.21 -38.91
CA PHE A 586 -17.32 27.51 -38.76
C PHE A 586 -16.45 26.41 -38.13
N SER A 587 -16.97 25.24 -37.77
CA SER A 587 -16.17 24.14 -37.22
C SER A 587 -16.16 22.91 -38.13
N LYS A 588 -14.98 22.46 -38.57
CA LYS A 588 -14.80 21.14 -39.21
C LYS A 588 -14.65 20.06 -38.13
N GLY A 589 -15.18 18.86 -38.35
CA GLY A 589 -14.97 17.72 -37.46
C GLY A 589 -15.95 17.56 -36.30
N VAL A 590 -17.23 17.93 -36.47
CA VAL A 590 -18.23 17.74 -35.40
C VAL A 590 -18.76 16.31 -35.43
N GLU A 591 -18.57 15.60 -34.32
CA GLU A 591 -19.11 14.25 -34.05
C GLU A 591 -20.24 14.34 -33.04
N VAL A 592 -21.39 13.72 -33.32
CA VAL A 592 -22.59 13.78 -32.49
C VAL A 592 -23.07 12.37 -32.14
N ASP A 593 -23.16 12.04 -30.86
CA ASP A 593 -23.72 10.77 -30.36
C ASP A 593 -25.12 11.00 -29.74
N LEU A 594 -26.13 10.43 -30.40
CA LEU A 594 -27.54 10.39 -29.99
C LEU A 594 -28.02 8.93 -29.85
N SER A 595 -27.12 8.02 -29.49
CA SER A 595 -27.46 6.63 -29.24
C SER A 595 -28.40 6.49 -28.04
N ARG A 596 -29.39 5.60 -28.14
CA ARG A 596 -30.39 5.31 -27.08
C ARG A 596 -31.19 6.55 -26.63
N ALA A 597 -31.40 7.51 -27.52
CA ALA A 597 -32.19 8.72 -27.29
C ALA A 597 -33.71 8.52 -27.54
N GLY A 598 -34.13 7.33 -27.99
CA GLY A 598 -35.54 6.99 -28.20
C GLY A 598 -36.13 7.52 -29.51
N LEU A 599 -35.29 7.89 -30.49
CA LEU A 599 -35.69 8.53 -31.75
C LEU A 599 -36.49 7.60 -32.68
N GLY A 600 -37.53 8.13 -33.34
CA GLY A 600 -38.35 7.42 -34.34
C GLY A 600 -38.14 7.91 -35.78
N ASP A 601 -38.95 7.42 -36.71
CA ASP A 601 -38.85 7.75 -38.15
C ASP A 601 -39.06 9.24 -38.47
N SER A 602 -40.02 9.87 -37.81
CA SER A 602 -40.30 11.31 -37.94
C SER A 602 -39.14 12.19 -37.45
N ASP A 603 -38.39 11.72 -36.44
CA ASP A 603 -37.21 12.41 -35.94
C ASP A 603 -36.02 12.28 -36.90
N ALA A 604 -35.86 11.11 -37.50
CA ALA A 604 -34.86 10.85 -38.53
C ALA A 604 -35.12 11.69 -39.80
N GLU A 605 -36.38 11.88 -40.20
CA GLU A 605 -36.78 12.81 -41.27
C GLU A 605 -36.40 14.26 -40.96
N ALA A 606 -36.64 14.73 -39.73
CA ALA A 606 -36.26 16.08 -39.31
C ALA A 606 -34.73 16.27 -39.26
N LEU A 607 -33.99 15.27 -38.79
CA LEU A 607 -32.52 15.27 -38.80
C LEU A 607 -31.95 15.29 -40.22
N ALA A 608 -32.59 14.58 -41.15
CA ALA A 608 -32.22 14.54 -42.55
C ALA A 608 -32.23 15.93 -43.21
N GLU A 609 -33.32 16.70 -43.05
CA GLU A 609 -33.42 18.06 -43.62
C GLU A 609 -32.31 19.00 -43.13
N VAL A 610 -31.80 18.75 -41.94
CA VAL A 610 -30.72 19.53 -41.33
C VAL A 610 -29.34 19.11 -41.80
N ILE A 611 -29.11 17.82 -41.97
CA ILE A 611 -27.88 17.30 -42.56
C ILE A 611 -27.72 17.82 -44.00
N LYS A 612 -28.84 17.98 -44.73
CA LYS A 612 -28.86 18.63 -46.07
C LYS A 612 -28.38 20.09 -46.04
N MET A 613 -28.68 20.82 -44.97
CA MET A 613 -28.33 22.25 -44.82
C MET A 613 -26.99 22.50 -44.12
N SER A 614 -26.46 21.54 -43.36
CA SER A 614 -25.21 21.65 -42.59
C SER A 614 -23.98 21.26 -43.42
N SER A 615 -22.86 21.94 -43.20
CA SER A 615 -21.56 21.65 -43.84
C SER A 615 -20.45 21.25 -42.86
N SER A 616 -20.81 20.98 -41.60
CA SER A 616 -19.86 20.87 -40.48
C SER A 616 -19.92 19.53 -39.73
N ILE A 617 -21.04 18.79 -39.86
CA ILE A 617 -21.20 17.47 -39.25
C ILE A 617 -20.43 16.45 -40.09
N GLU A 618 -19.53 15.69 -39.46
CA GLU A 618 -18.75 14.64 -40.13
C GLU A 618 -19.22 13.23 -39.74
N SER A 619 -19.69 13.05 -38.51
CA SER A 619 -20.22 11.76 -38.04
C SER A 619 -21.42 11.91 -37.11
N ILE A 620 -22.38 10.98 -37.22
CA ILE A 620 -23.50 10.83 -36.28
C ILE A 620 -23.64 9.38 -35.83
N ASP A 621 -23.83 9.17 -34.52
CA ASP A 621 -24.25 7.89 -33.95
C ASP A 621 -25.71 7.95 -33.51
N LEU A 622 -26.55 7.13 -34.15
CA LEU A 622 -27.97 6.95 -33.90
C LEU A 622 -28.28 5.53 -33.41
N GLY A 623 -27.29 4.81 -32.88
CA GLY A 623 -27.42 3.42 -32.49
C GLY A 623 -28.43 3.18 -31.35
N SER A 624 -29.09 2.02 -31.35
CA SER A 624 -30.04 1.60 -30.32
C SER A 624 -31.23 2.55 -30.13
N ASN A 625 -31.78 3.10 -31.22
CA ASN A 625 -33.01 3.91 -31.28
C ASN A 625 -34.18 3.11 -31.90
N GLN A 626 -35.30 3.78 -32.24
CA GLN A 626 -36.51 3.18 -32.82
C GLN A 626 -36.72 3.54 -34.30
N ILE A 627 -35.64 3.89 -35.02
CA ILE A 627 -35.68 4.31 -36.42
C ILE A 627 -35.94 3.08 -37.33
N GLY A 628 -36.95 3.16 -38.18
CA GLY A 628 -37.34 2.18 -39.19
C GLY A 628 -36.93 2.57 -40.62
N ASP A 629 -37.52 1.91 -41.60
CA ASP A 629 -37.18 2.10 -43.02
C ASP A 629 -37.46 3.51 -43.53
N VAL A 630 -38.55 4.12 -43.06
CA VAL A 630 -39.01 5.45 -43.51
C VAL A 630 -38.02 6.53 -43.08
N GLY A 631 -37.64 6.54 -41.79
CA GLY A 631 -36.64 7.47 -41.28
C GLY A 631 -35.25 7.24 -41.90
N THR A 632 -34.91 5.98 -42.15
CA THR A 632 -33.65 5.60 -42.81
C THR A 632 -33.58 6.12 -44.26
N GLN A 633 -34.69 6.07 -45.01
CA GLN A 633 -34.77 6.62 -46.35
C GLN A 633 -34.53 8.13 -46.39
N ALA A 634 -35.16 8.87 -45.47
CA ALA A 634 -34.96 10.31 -45.37
C ALA A 634 -33.49 10.66 -45.06
N LEU A 635 -32.88 9.95 -44.10
CA LEU A 635 -31.46 10.08 -43.77
C LEU A 635 -30.55 9.75 -44.98
N ALA A 636 -30.91 8.75 -45.78
CA ALA A 636 -30.18 8.39 -47.00
C ALA A 636 -30.24 9.49 -48.07
N GLU A 637 -31.38 10.17 -48.24
CA GLU A 637 -31.48 11.33 -49.14
C GLU A 637 -30.64 12.50 -48.66
N ALA A 638 -30.62 12.76 -47.34
CA ALA A 638 -29.76 13.78 -46.78
C ALA A 638 -28.27 13.50 -46.98
N PHE A 639 -27.90 12.23 -46.86
CA PHE A 639 -26.57 11.71 -47.16
C PHE A 639 -26.10 11.99 -48.60
N LYS A 640 -27.02 11.97 -49.57
CA LYS A 640 -26.70 12.28 -50.98
C LYS A 640 -26.42 13.77 -51.18
N ALA A 641 -27.11 14.63 -50.44
CA ALA A 641 -27.05 16.08 -50.62
C ALA A 641 -25.89 16.76 -49.85
N SER A 642 -25.47 16.21 -48.71
CA SER A 642 -24.41 16.80 -47.87
C SER A 642 -23.00 16.55 -48.42
N ARG A 643 -22.10 17.54 -48.29
CA ARG A 643 -20.71 17.49 -48.82
C ARG A 643 -19.64 17.20 -47.77
N SER A 644 -19.97 17.23 -46.49
CA SER A 644 -19.03 17.09 -45.37
C SER A 644 -19.24 15.84 -44.52
N PHE A 645 -20.33 15.12 -44.75
CA PHE A 645 -20.82 14.06 -43.87
C PHE A 645 -20.29 12.69 -44.31
N HIS A 646 -19.54 12.02 -43.44
CA HIS A 646 -18.71 10.87 -43.80
C HIS A 646 -19.18 9.55 -43.20
N THR A 647 -19.68 9.57 -41.94
CA THR A 647 -19.94 8.35 -41.17
C THR A 647 -21.29 8.39 -40.46
N MET A 648 -22.15 7.38 -40.65
CA MET A 648 -23.41 7.21 -39.90
C MET A 648 -23.50 5.84 -39.24
N THR A 649 -23.83 5.82 -37.95
CA THR A 649 -24.11 4.58 -37.20
C THR A 649 -25.60 4.47 -36.91
N LEU A 650 -26.24 3.41 -37.39
CA LEU A 650 -27.65 3.07 -37.17
C LEU A 650 -27.80 1.70 -36.50
N SER A 651 -26.74 1.16 -35.89
CA SER A 651 -26.72 -0.18 -35.30
C SER A 651 -27.82 -0.37 -34.23
N LYS A 652 -28.50 -1.51 -34.20
CA LYS A 652 -29.56 -1.88 -33.24
C LYS A 652 -30.82 -1.01 -33.28
N ASN A 653 -31.26 -0.61 -34.47
CA ASN A 653 -32.54 0.08 -34.73
C ASN A 653 -33.60 -0.90 -35.31
N ARG A 654 -34.68 -0.39 -35.92
CA ARG A 654 -35.73 -1.17 -36.61
C ARG A 654 -35.61 -1.10 -38.15
N VAL A 655 -34.41 -0.88 -38.67
CA VAL A 655 -34.17 -0.81 -40.12
C VAL A 655 -34.36 -2.19 -40.76
N GLY A 656 -35.13 -2.24 -41.84
CA GLY A 656 -35.35 -3.41 -42.68
C GLY A 656 -34.63 -3.30 -44.03
N ASP A 657 -34.92 -4.24 -44.94
CA ASP A 657 -34.23 -4.34 -46.24
C ASP A 657 -34.45 -3.09 -47.13
N VAL A 658 -35.59 -2.42 -46.97
CA VAL A 658 -35.97 -1.24 -47.76
C VAL A 658 -35.15 -0.01 -47.33
N GLY A 659 -34.96 0.20 -46.03
CA GLY A 659 -34.08 1.24 -45.51
C GLY A 659 -32.60 0.96 -45.82
N ALA A 660 -32.19 -0.32 -45.74
CA ALA A 660 -30.85 -0.75 -46.12
C ALA A 660 -30.53 -0.48 -47.60
N GLN A 661 -31.48 -0.75 -48.51
CA GLN A 661 -31.35 -0.43 -49.94
C GLN A 661 -31.23 1.08 -50.21
N ALA A 662 -31.97 1.91 -49.48
CA ALA A 662 -31.86 3.36 -49.62
C ALA A 662 -30.47 3.88 -49.23
N ILE A 663 -29.89 3.34 -48.15
CA ILE A 663 -28.51 3.66 -47.74
C ILE A 663 -27.50 3.18 -48.80
N ILE A 664 -27.65 1.98 -49.36
CA ILE A 664 -26.81 1.48 -50.46
C ILE A 664 -26.81 2.45 -51.63
N GLN A 665 -28.00 2.88 -52.06
CA GLN A 665 -28.13 3.81 -53.18
C GLN A 665 -27.52 5.18 -52.85
N ALA A 666 -27.66 5.65 -51.61
CA ALA A 666 -27.03 6.90 -51.15
C ALA A 666 -25.51 6.84 -51.15
N ILE A 667 -24.92 5.73 -50.69
CA ILE A 667 -23.47 5.49 -50.71
C ILE A 667 -22.96 5.42 -52.15
N GLN A 668 -23.72 4.80 -53.06
CA GLN A 668 -23.35 4.69 -54.47
C GLN A 668 -23.44 6.02 -55.22
N GLU A 669 -24.36 6.92 -54.86
CA GLU A 669 -24.59 8.17 -55.61
C GLU A 669 -23.88 9.39 -55.00
N SER A 670 -23.59 9.39 -53.69
CA SER A 670 -22.92 10.50 -53.01
C SER A 670 -21.42 10.56 -53.30
N SER A 671 -20.86 11.77 -53.40
CA SER A 671 -19.42 12.02 -53.60
C SER A 671 -18.63 12.27 -52.31
N ALA A 672 -19.31 12.41 -51.17
CA ALA A 672 -18.70 12.74 -49.88
C ALA A 672 -18.74 11.58 -48.86
N CYS A 673 -19.62 10.59 -49.06
CA CYS A 673 -19.88 9.53 -48.08
C CYS A 673 -18.73 8.51 -47.99
N LYS A 674 -18.34 8.13 -46.76
CA LYS A 674 -17.27 7.15 -46.51
C LYS A 674 -17.79 5.84 -45.92
N GLN A 675 -18.70 5.84 -44.93
CA GLN A 675 -19.11 4.62 -44.20
C GLN A 675 -20.52 4.71 -43.55
N ALA A 676 -21.29 3.61 -43.56
CA ALA A 676 -22.53 3.47 -42.77
C ALA A 676 -22.62 2.11 -42.03
N PHE A 677 -22.90 2.12 -40.72
CA PHE A 677 -22.99 0.92 -39.87
C PHE A 677 -24.45 0.56 -39.53
N LEU A 678 -24.87 -0.66 -39.86
CA LEU A 678 -26.27 -1.12 -39.73
C LEU A 678 -26.42 -2.40 -38.87
N GLU A 679 -25.44 -2.72 -38.02
CA GLU A 679 -25.38 -3.98 -37.26
C GLU A 679 -26.53 -4.13 -36.25
N GLY A 680 -27.16 -5.30 -36.17
CA GLY A 680 -28.22 -5.58 -35.20
C GLY A 680 -29.60 -4.98 -35.53
N ASN A 681 -29.82 -4.61 -36.80
CA ASN A 681 -31.13 -4.22 -37.37
C ASN A 681 -31.89 -5.44 -37.94
N GLN A 682 -33.15 -5.26 -38.38
CA GLN A 682 -34.01 -6.30 -38.94
C GLN A 682 -33.76 -6.52 -40.45
N ILE A 683 -32.49 -6.59 -40.85
CA ILE A 683 -32.05 -6.70 -42.24
C ILE A 683 -31.71 -8.17 -42.54
N GLN A 684 -32.17 -8.69 -43.68
CA GLN A 684 -31.84 -10.04 -44.12
C GLN A 684 -30.37 -10.14 -44.53
N GLU A 685 -29.77 -11.33 -44.34
CA GLU A 685 -28.33 -11.57 -44.56
C GLU A 685 -27.85 -11.16 -45.98
N ALA A 686 -28.70 -11.31 -47.00
CA ALA A 686 -28.39 -10.90 -48.37
C ALA A 686 -28.35 -9.38 -48.56
N ALA A 687 -29.25 -8.64 -47.91
CA ALA A 687 -29.27 -7.18 -47.95
C ALA A 687 -28.12 -6.60 -47.10
N MET A 688 -27.76 -7.23 -45.99
CA MET A 688 -26.60 -6.84 -45.17
C MET A 688 -25.28 -7.01 -45.93
N LYS A 689 -25.11 -8.11 -46.68
CA LYS A 689 -23.98 -8.30 -47.60
C LYS A 689 -23.92 -7.23 -48.70
N ALA A 690 -25.06 -6.76 -49.19
CA ALA A 690 -25.12 -5.70 -50.20
C ALA A 690 -24.76 -4.31 -49.62
N VAL A 691 -25.13 -4.03 -48.37
CA VAL A 691 -24.70 -2.83 -47.63
C VAL A 691 -23.19 -2.84 -47.41
N GLU A 692 -22.64 -3.96 -46.95
CA GLU A 692 -21.19 -4.15 -46.76
C GLU A 692 -20.43 -3.97 -48.08
N LEU A 693 -20.96 -4.53 -49.17
CA LEU A 693 -20.41 -4.37 -50.51
C LEU A 693 -20.48 -2.92 -51.00
N ALA A 694 -21.55 -2.18 -50.72
CA ALA A 694 -21.69 -0.76 -51.08
C ALA A 694 -20.71 0.15 -50.32
N ASN A 695 -20.51 -0.09 -49.01
CA ASN A 695 -19.48 0.58 -48.20
C ASN A 695 -18.05 0.29 -48.69
N GLN A 696 -17.83 -0.90 -49.27
CA GLN A 696 -16.57 -1.25 -49.90
C GLN A 696 -16.40 -0.55 -51.27
N ILE A 697 -17.48 -0.37 -52.05
CA ILE A 697 -17.48 0.29 -53.37
C ILE A 697 -17.30 1.82 -53.27
N SER A 698 -17.85 2.51 -52.27
CA SER A 698 -17.65 3.95 -52.10
C SER A 698 -16.18 4.32 -51.85
N ASN A 699 -15.45 3.47 -51.12
CA ASN A 699 -14.00 3.62 -50.95
C ASN A 699 -13.19 3.39 -52.24
N ILE A 700 -13.80 2.81 -53.28
CA ILE A 700 -13.17 2.53 -54.59
C ILE A 700 -13.37 3.69 -55.59
N LYS A 701 -14.40 4.53 -55.44
CA LYS A 701 -14.72 5.64 -56.37
C LYS A 701 -13.67 6.77 -56.46
N PHE A 702 -12.66 6.79 -55.58
CA PHE A 702 -11.64 7.85 -55.52
C PHE A 702 -10.29 7.51 -56.18
N ARG A 703 -10.18 6.37 -56.89
CA ARG A 703 -9.08 6.16 -57.83
C ARG A 703 -9.67 5.56 -59.10
N GLU A 704 -9.42 6.23 -60.21
CA GLU A 704 -9.90 5.86 -61.54
C GLU A 704 -9.75 4.34 -61.76
N GLU A 705 -10.88 3.76 -62.17
CA GLU A 705 -11.33 2.37 -62.10
C GLU A 705 -10.28 1.28 -62.36
N VAL A 706 -10.52 0.06 -61.83
CA VAL A 706 -10.82 -1.13 -62.65
C VAL A 706 -11.61 -2.16 -61.83
N GLN A 707 -12.59 -2.82 -62.47
CA GLN A 707 -13.02 -4.18 -62.15
C GLN A 707 -12.65 -5.12 -63.31
N ILE A 708 -12.05 -6.27 -62.99
CA ILE A 708 -11.44 -7.17 -63.99
C ILE A 708 -12.43 -8.24 -64.44
N GLY A 709 -12.67 -8.27 -65.75
CA GLY A 709 -13.23 -9.39 -66.50
C GLY A 709 -12.97 -9.18 -67.99
N ASN A 710 -12.07 -9.99 -68.57
CA ASN A 710 -11.69 -10.05 -70.00
C ASN A 710 -11.49 -8.72 -70.73
N LEU A 711 -10.32 -8.09 -70.58
CA LEU A 711 -9.67 -7.27 -71.63
C LEU A 711 -8.22 -6.94 -71.21
N ASN A 712 -7.34 -6.93 -72.21
CA ASN A 712 -5.89 -6.89 -72.10
C ASN A 712 -5.40 -5.44 -72.24
N ILE A 713 -4.90 -4.78 -71.18
CA ILE A 713 -4.21 -3.48 -71.28
C ILE A 713 -3.07 -3.38 -70.25
N GLU A 714 -1.91 -2.92 -70.72
CA GLU A 714 -0.70 -2.62 -69.91
C GLU A 714 -0.95 -1.49 -68.89
N ILE A 715 -0.62 -1.74 -67.62
CA ILE A 715 -0.73 -0.80 -66.50
C ILE A 715 0.68 -0.36 -66.10
N LYS A 716 1.01 0.95 -66.19
CA LYS A 716 2.37 1.47 -65.90
C LYS A 716 2.53 2.28 -64.60
N GLU A 717 1.45 2.71 -63.93
CA GLU A 717 1.56 3.71 -62.83
C GLU A 717 0.88 3.36 -61.48
N VAL A 718 0.39 2.14 -61.27
CA VAL A 718 -0.29 1.79 -60.01
C VAL A 718 0.71 1.64 -58.86
N ARG A 719 0.59 2.50 -57.84
CA ARG A 719 1.42 2.40 -56.62
C ARG A 719 0.82 1.58 -55.49
N ILE A 720 -0.51 1.54 -55.39
CA ILE A 720 -1.24 0.80 -54.35
C ILE A 720 -2.35 0.01 -55.05
N LEU A 721 -2.35 -1.31 -54.90
CA LEU A 721 -3.28 -2.23 -55.55
C LEU A 721 -4.10 -2.98 -54.49
N THR A 722 -5.39 -2.68 -54.40
CA THR A 722 -6.30 -3.31 -53.41
C THR A 722 -7.28 -4.26 -54.10
N LEU A 723 -7.18 -5.54 -53.76
CA LEU A 723 -7.89 -6.68 -54.33
C LEU A 723 -8.47 -7.57 -53.22
N SER A 724 -8.80 -7.00 -52.07
CA SER A 724 -9.37 -7.70 -50.93
C SER A 724 -10.84 -8.12 -51.15
N CYS A 725 -11.28 -9.22 -50.52
CA CYS A 725 -12.64 -9.76 -50.62
C CYS A 725 -13.09 -10.21 -52.04
N LYS A 726 -12.16 -10.55 -52.94
CA LYS A 726 -12.46 -10.93 -54.33
C LYS A 726 -12.54 -12.44 -54.59
N ARG A 727 -12.44 -13.27 -53.55
CA ARG A 727 -12.38 -14.75 -53.65
C ARG A 727 -11.23 -15.26 -54.53
N LEU A 728 -10.14 -14.52 -54.60
CA LEU A 728 -8.95 -14.92 -55.38
C LEU A 728 -8.33 -16.18 -54.78
N GLY A 729 -8.03 -17.15 -55.63
CA GLY A 729 -7.37 -18.40 -55.26
C GLY A 729 -5.87 -18.39 -55.59
N ASP A 730 -5.21 -19.54 -55.41
CA ASP A 730 -3.77 -19.69 -55.65
C ASP A 730 -3.35 -19.36 -57.10
N SER A 731 -4.16 -19.76 -58.09
CA SER A 731 -3.88 -19.49 -59.51
C SER A 731 -3.90 -17.99 -59.84
N ASP A 732 -4.75 -17.23 -59.16
CA ASP A 732 -4.85 -15.78 -59.36
C ASP A 732 -3.68 -15.05 -58.69
N ALA A 733 -3.27 -15.53 -57.51
CA ALA A 733 -2.08 -15.05 -56.80
C ALA A 733 -0.79 -15.33 -57.60
N GLU A 734 -0.69 -16.47 -58.29
CA GLU A 734 0.41 -16.78 -59.22
C GLU A 734 0.46 -15.81 -60.41
N ALA A 735 -0.68 -15.52 -61.03
CA ALA A 735 -0.75 -14.54 -62.12
C ALA A 735 -0.36 -13.13 -61.64
N LEU A 736 -0.80 -12.76 -60.44
CA LEU A 736 -0.44 -11.48 -59.82
C LEU A 736 1.05 -11.41 -59.46
N ALA A 737 1.64 -12.51 -59.03
CA ALA A 737 3.07 -12.60 -58.74
C ALA A 737 3.95 -12.31 -59.97
N GLU A 738 3.55 -12.78 -61.16
CA GLU A 738 4.26 -12.45 -62.41
C GLU A 738 4.16 -10.97 -62.75
N ALA A 739 2.99 -10.34 -62.54
CA ALA A 739 2.81 -8.90 -62.72
C ALA A 739 3.67 -8.08 -61.74
N ILE A 740 3.80 -8.54 -60.49
CA ILE A 740 4.62 -7.90 -59.45
C ILE A 740 6.10 -7.88 -59.83
N LYS A 741 6.62 -8.98 -60.40
CA LYS A 741 8.05 -9.10 -60.77
C LYS A 741 8.48 -8.07 -61.81
N VAL A 742 7.57 -7.66 -62.69
CA VAL A 742 7.86 -6.76 -63.82
C VAL A 742 7.40 -5.32 -63.57
N SER A 743 6.60 -5.07 -62.54
CA SER A 743 6.06 -3.74 -62.25
C SER A 743 7.04 -2.89 -61.43
N PRO A 744 7.48 -1.72 -61.94
CA PRO A 744 8.39 -0.83 -61.22
C PRO A 744 7.69 0.13 -60.25
N SER A 745 6.35 0.21 -60.29
CA SER A 745 5.58 1.26 -59.61
C SER A 745 4.78 0.77 -58.40
N ILE A 746 4.48 -0.53 -58.29
CA ILE A 746 3.65 -1.05 -57.20
C ILE A 746 4.43 -1.09 -55.89
N GLU A 747 4.01 -0.28 -54.93
CA GLU A 747 4.59 -0.14 -53.60
C GLU A 747 3.78 -0.87 -52.52
N SER A 748 2.46 -0.99 -52.68
CA SER A 748 1.57 -1.61 -51.69
C SER A 748 0.53 -2.47 -52.36
N ILE A 749 0.26 -3.66 -51.82
CA ILE A 749 -0.79 -4.54 -52.31
C ILE A 749 -1.64 -5.03 -51.15
N ASP A 750 -2.96 -4.93 -51.24
CA ASP A 750 -3.90 -5.54 -50.30
C ASP A 750 -4.66 -6.67 -50.99
N LEU A 751 -4.48 -7.89 -50.51
CA LEU A 751 -5.10 -9.15 -50.95
C LEU A 751 -5.88 -9.80 -49.80
N SER A 752 -6.28 -9.03 -48.80
CA SER A 752 -6.93 -9.55 -47.60
C SER A 752 -8.32 -10.15 -47.89
N SER A 753 -8.80 -11.08 -47.07
CA SER A 753 -10.11 -11.71 -47.19
C SER A 753 -10.36 -12.42 -48.53
N ASN A 754 -9.34 -13.09 -49.08
CA ASN A 754 -9.42 -13.93 -50.28
C ASN A 754 -9.31 -15.42 -49.93
N GLN A 755 -9.18 -16.29 -50.95
CA GLN A 755 -9.03 -17.74 -50.79
C GLN A 755 -7.60 -18.21 -51.14
N ILE A 756 -6.61 -17.34 -50.93
CA ILE A 756 -5.21 -17.63 -51.23
C ILE A 756 -4.68 -18.64 -50.20
N GLY A 757 -4.20 -19.78 -50.68
CA GLY A 757 -3.55 -20.83 -49.91
C GLY A 757 -2.03 -20.72 -49.93
N ASP A 758 -1.36 -21.80 -49.48
CA ASP A 758 0.10 -21.85 -49.39
C ASP A 758 0.81 -21.71 -50.73
N MET A 759 0.21 -22.19 -51.82
CA MET A 759 0.81 -22.15 -53.15
C MET A 759 0.83 -20.72 -53.71
N GLY A 760 -0.30 -20.00 -53.61
CA GLY A 760 -0.38 -18.60 -54.01
C GLY A 760 0.49 -17.70 -53.13
N ALA A 761 0.52 -17.95 -51.82
CA ALA A 761 1.41 -17.24 -50.90
C ALA A 761 2.89 -17.42 -51.27
N LYS A 762 3.31 -18.64 -51.64
CA LYS A 762 4.68 -18.92 -52.07
C LYS A 762 5.04 -18.18 -53.36
N ALA A 763 4.14 -18.13 -54.33
CA ALA A 763 4.36 -17.39 -55.57
C ALA A 763 4.52 -15.89 -55.33
N LEU A 764 3.66 -15.30 -54.48
CA LEU A 764 3.76 -13.91 -54.07
C LEU A 764 5.05 -13.61 -53.30
N ALA A 765 5.45 -14.50 -52.39
CA ALA A 765 6.70 -14.36 -51.64
C ALA A 765 7.94 -14.35 -52.56
N GLU A 766 7.99 -15.22 -53.59
CA GLU A 766 9.06 -15.21 -54.60
C GLU A 766 9.06 -13.90 -55.41
N ALA A 767 7.89 -13.36 -55.74
CA ALA A 767 7.81 -12.07 -56.41
C ALA A 767 8.33 -10.92 -55.52
N CYS A 768 8.05 -10.93 -54.22
CA CYS A 768 8.56 -9.95 -53.25
C CYS A 768 10.09 -10.01 -53.04
N LYS A 769 10.73 -11.17 -53.29
CA LYS A 769 12.21 -11.28 -53.26
C LYS A 769 12.87 -10.52 -54.39
N VAL A 770 12.22 -10.45 -55.56
CA VAL A 770 12.77 -9.88 -56.80
C VAL A 770 12.31 -8.44 -57.02
N SER A 771 11.10 -8.10 -56.59
CA SER A 771 10.55 -6.74 -56.74
C SER A 771 11.35 -5.73 -55.92
N SER A 772 11.72 -4.61 -56.55
CA SER A 772 12.43 -3.48 -55.90
C SER A 772 11.49 -2.38 -55.38
N SER A 773 10.20 -2.42 -55.74
CA SER A 773 9.24 -1.36 -55.43
C SER A 773 8.31 -1.72 -54.28
N ILE A 774 7.95 -3.01 -54.11
CA ILE A 774 6.99 -3.42 -53.07
C ILE A 774 7.56 -3.19 -51.67
N ARG A 775 6.81 -2.39 -50.91
CA ARG A 775 7.04 -2.03 -49.51
C ARG A 775 6.01 -2.64 -48.58
N ARG A 776 4.77 -2.83 -49.02
CA ARG A 776 3.67 -3.32 -48.19
C ARG A 776 2.88 -4.42 -48.89
N ILE A 777 2.59 -5.51 -48.19
CA ILE A 777 1.68 -6.55 -48.64
C ILE A 777 0.71 -6.94 -47.53
N GLU A 778 -0.59 -6.90 -47.81
CA GLU A 778 -1.65 -7.27 -46.87
C GLU A 778 -2.33 -8.53 -47.40
N LEU A 779 -2.38 -9.55 -46.56
CA LEU A 779 -2.87 -10.90 -46.88
C LEU A 779 -3.76 -11.41 -45.75
N ALA A 780 -4.34 -10.51 -44.95
CA ALA A 780 -5.20 -10.87 -43.82
C ALA A 780 -6.36 -11.77 -44.26
N SER A 781 -6.94 -12.61 -43.40
CA SER A 781 -8.16 -13.39 -43.68
C SER A 781 -8.11 -14.28 -44.93
N ASN A 782 -6.97 -14.93 -45.21
CA ASN A 782 -6.80 -15.88 -46.33
C ASN A 782 -6.72 -17.35 -45.84
N HIS A 783 -6.32 -18.28 -46.70
CA HIS A 783 -6.13 -19.71 -46.40
C HIS A 783 -4.66 -20.11 -46.28
N ILE A 784 -3.78 -19.17 -45.93
CA ILE A 784 -2.33 -19.37 -45.82
C ILE A 784 -2.02 -20.16 -44.55
N GLY A 785 -1.30 -21.27 -44.69
CA GLY A 785 -0.80 -22.12 -43.62
C GLY A 785 0.71 -21.92 -43.37
N ASP A 786 1.31 -22.86 -42.64
CA ASP A 786 2.73 -22.76 -42.23
C ASP A 786 3.70 -22.70 -43.41
N ALA A 787 3.38 -23.39 -44.51
CA ALA A 787 4.26 -23.44 -45.68
C ALA A 787 4.31 -22.10 -46.43
N GLY A 788 3.16 -21.43 -46.60
CA GLY A 788 3.11 -20.09 -47.19
C GLY A 788 3.76 -19.04 -46.29
N ALA A 789 3.58 -19.15 -44.97
CA ALA A 789 4.24 -18.30 -43.98
C ALA A 789 5.77 -18.44 -44.04
N GLN A 790 6.28 -19.67 -44.16
CA GLN A 790 7.72 -19.93 -44.27
C GLN A 790 8.32 -19.34 -45.55
N ALA A 791 7.59 -19.36 -46.67
CA ALA A 791 8.01 -18.70 -47.90
C ALA A 791 8.13 -17.17 -47.70
N PHE A 792 7.15 -16.55 -47.02
CA PHE A 792 7.23 -15.13 -46.69
C PHE A 792 8.34 -14.80 -45.69
N ALA A 793 8.64 -15.69 -44.75
CA ALA A 793 9.78 -15.53 -43.84
C ALA A 793 11.12 -15.46 -44.62
N GLU A 794 11.29 -16.28 -45.65
CA GLU A 794 12.46 -16.16 -46.55
C GLU A 794 12.44 -14.87 -47.35
N ALA A 795 11.28 -14.45 -47.86
CA ALA A 795 11.14 -13.20 -48.59
C ALA A 795 11.47 -11.98 -47.72
N ILE A 796 11.07 -11.99 -46.45
CA ILE A 796 11.41 -10.96 -45.46
C ILE A 796 12.92 -10.93 -45.22
N ARG A 797 13.63 -12.06 -45.20
CA ARG A 797 15.09 -12.06 -45.05
C ARG A 797 15.82 -11.54 -46.30
N ALA A 798 15.31 -11.83 -47.50
CA ALA A 798 15.98 -11.54 -48.76
C ALA A 798 15.61 -10.17 -49.38
N SER A 799 14.38 -9.69 -49.16
CA SER A 799 13.90 -8.45 -49.76
C SER A 799 14.49 -7.22 -49.07
N HIS A 800 14.90 -6.20 -49.85
CA HIS A 800 15.44 -4.95 -49.32
C HIS A 800 14.40 -3.82 -49.29
N SER A 801 13.27 -3.97 -50.01
CA SER A 801 12.21 -2.97 -50.13
C SER A 801 11.01 -3.24 -49.23
N LEU A 802 10.72 -4.52 -48.91
CA LEU A 802 9.56 -4.91 -48.11
C LEU A 802 9.71 -4.46 -46.65
N ILE A 803 8.74 -3.68 -46.18
CA ILE A 803 8.68 -3.05 -44.86
C ILE A 803 7.49 -3.56 -44.05
N TYR A 804 6.38 -3.89 -44.69
CA TYR A 804 5.13 -4.24 -44.00
C TYR A 804 4.53 -5.50 -44.59
N ILE A 805 4.16 -6.44 -43.72
CA ILE A 805 3.36 -7.61 -44.08
C ILE A 805 2.21 -7.82 -43.09
N ASP A 806 1.01 -8.02 -43.61
CA ASP A 806 -0.14 -8.43 -42.80
C ASP A 806 -0.57 -9.84 -43.21
N LEU A 807 -0.52 -10.79 -42.27
CA LEU A 807 -0.96 -12.17 -42.42
C LEU A 807 -1.97 -12.52 -41.32
N THR A 808 -2.70 -11.54 -40.79
CA THR A 808 -3.71 -11.76 -39.74
C THR A 808 -4.83 -12.70 -40.22
N PHE A 809 -5.55 -13.37 -39.32
CA PHE A 809 -6.73 -14.21 -39.62
C PHE A 809 -6.54 -15.30 -40.71
N ASN A 810 -5.34 -15.86 -40.81
CA ASN A 810 -5.02 -16.96 -41.74
C ASN A 810 -5.07 -18.34 -41.06
N LYS A 811 -4.67 -19.40 -41.78
CA LYS A 811 -4.64 -20.79 -41.29
C LYS A 811 -3.25 -21.20 -40.77
N MET A 812 -2.40 -20.23 -40.42
CA MET A 812 -1.06 -20.52 -39.88
C MET A 812 -1.19 -21.14 -38.49
N LYS A 813 -0.30 -22.08 -38.20
CA LYS A 813 -0.09 -22.65 -36.87
C LYS A 813 1.21 -22.09 -36.29
N ASP A 814 1.64 -22.63 -35.15
CA ASP A 814 2.79 -22.13 -34.40
C ASP A 814 4.08 -22.08 -35.25
N GLN A 815 4.27 -23.03 -36.18
CA GLN A 815 5.49 -23.11 -37.00
C GLN A 815 5.57 -21.98 -38.02
N GLY A 816 4.47 -21.64 -38.70
CA GLY A 816 4.42 -20.56 -39.69
C GLY A 816 4.57 -19.18 -39.08
N VAL A 817 3.83 -18.93 -37.99
CA VAL A 817 3.90 -17.66 -37.26
C VAL A 817 5.29 -17.43 -36.65
N LYS A 818 5.91 -18.48 -36.09
CA LYS A 818 7.29 -18.42 -35.61
C LYS A 818 8.28 -18.10 -36.73
N ALA A 819 8.17 -18.72 -37.89
CA ALA A 819 9.07 -18.47 -39.01
C ALA A 819 9.06 -17.00 -39.46
N VAL A 820 7.86 -16.39 -39.58
CA VAL A 820 7.72 -14.97 -39.95
C VAL A 820 8.23 -14.04 -38.86
N SER A 821 7.95 -14.35 -37.59
CA SER A 821 8.44 -13.58 -36.44
C SER A 821 9.98 -13.58 -36.37
N ASP A 822 10.58 -14.76 -36.53
CA ASP A 822 12.03 -14.93 -36.55
C ASP A 822 12.65 -14.13 -37.73
N ALA A 823 12.02 -14.14 -38.90
CA ALA A 823 12.51 -13.37 -40.06
C ALA A 823 12.46 -11.86 -39.85
N VAL A 824 11.42 -11.34 -39.19
CA VAL A 824 11.33 -9.92 -38.83
C VAL A 824 12.34 -9.57 -37.74
N ARG A 825 12.57 -10.47 -36.76
CA ARG A 825 13.60 -10.30 -35.72
C ARG A 825 15.00 -10.22 -36.34
N ASP A 826 15.31 -11.10 -37.28
CA ASP A 826 16.64 -11.25 -37.88
C ASP A 826 16.91 -10.21 -39.00
N SER A 827 15.89 -9.45 -39.41
CA SER A 827 15.97 -8.43 -40.46
C SER A 827 16.88 -7.25 -40.06
N SER A 828 17.70 -6.77 -41.01
CA SER A 828 18.56 -5.58 -40.83
C SER A 828 17.83 -4.25 -41.06
N SER A 829 16.57 -4.26 -41.50
CA SER A 829 15.73 -3.07 -41.71
C SER A 829 14.46 -3.11 -40.86
N ASN A 830 13.85 -1.94 -40.62
CA ASN A 830 12.64 -1.79 -39.80
C ASN A 830 11.43 -2.40 -40.54
N LYS A 831 11.17 -3.69 -40.30
CA LYS A 831 10.07 -4.43 -40.90
C LYS A 831 9.01 -4.76 -39.86
N GLU A 832 7.75 -4.73 -40.27
CA GLU A 832 6.59 -4.97 -39.43
C GLU A 832 5.80 -6.15 -40.00
N ALA A 833 5.43 -7.10 -39.13
CA ALA A 833 4.54 -8.20 -39.46
C ALA A 833 3.34 -8.26 -38.50
N PHE A 834 2.14 -8.39 -39.07
CA PHE A 834 0.89 -8.58 -38.33
C PHE A 834 0.44 -10.02 -38.50
N LEU A 835 0.24 -10.73 -37.37
CA LEU A 835 0.05 -12.20 -37.35
C LEU A 835 -1.14 -12.64 -36.48
N GLU A 836 -1.91 -11.68 -35.94
CA GLU A 836 -3.06 -11.88 -35.05
C GLU A 836 -4.21 -12.66 -35.75
N GLY A 837 -5.00 -13.44 -35.01
CA GLY A 837 -6.15 -14.16 -35.57
C GLY A 837 -5.84 -15.48 -36.30
N ASN A 838 -4.58 -15.94 -36.30
CA ASN A 838 -4.19 -17.26 -36.80
C ASN A 838 -4.45 -18.39 -35.77
N VAL A 839 -4.34 -19.65 -36.19
CA VAL A 839 -4.56 -20.83 -35.33
C VAL A 839 -3.29 -21.12 -34.51
N ILE A 840 -2.97 -20.19 -33.63
CA ILE A 840 -1.77 -20.23 -32.79
C ILE A 840 -2.12 -20.55 -31.34
N GLN A 841 -1.21 -21.25 -30.67
CA GLN A 841 -1.30 -21.46 -29.23
C GLN A 841 -0.92 -20.16 -28.50
N ASP A 842 -1.42 -19.97 -27.27
CA ASP A 842 -1.11 -18.81 -26.42
C ASP A 842 0.40 -18.52 -26.33
N ALA A 843 1.22 -19.56 -26.36
CA ALA A 843 2.68 -19.47 -26.38
C ALA A 843 3.22 -18.58 -27.51
N THR A 844 2.69 -18.74 -28.72
CA THR A 844 3.13 -18.02 -29.92
C THR A 844 2.63 -16.57 -29.92
N ILE A 845 1.46 -16.30 -29.35
CA ILE A 845 0.92 -14.94 -29.15
C ILE A 845 1.84 -14.11 -28.25
N LYS A 846 2.33 -14.70 -27.15
CA LYS A 846 3.19 -14.00 -26.21
C LYS A 846 4.58 -13.72 -26.80
N ALA A 847 5.14 -14.65 -27.58
CA ALA A 847 6.39 -14.42 -28.32
C ALA A 847 6.26 -13.26 -29.34
N LEU A 848 5.13 -13.15 -30.03
CA LEU A 848 4.83 -12.03 -30.94
C LEU A 848 4.78 -10.68 -30.21
N GLN A 849 4.11 -10.63 -29.06
CA GLN A 849 4.01 -9.42 -28.25
C GLN A 849 5.40 -8.95 -27.78
N ALA A 850 6.26 -9.88 -27.37
CA ALA A 850 7.62 -9.54 -26.96
C ALA A 850 8.49 -9.08 -28.14
N ALA A 851 8.39 -9.71 -29.31
CA ALA A 851 9.07 -9.26 -30.52
C ALA A 851 8.67 -7.81 -30.90
N LYS A 852 7.39 -7.46 -30.71
CA LYS A 852 6.86 -6.10 -30.93
C LYS A 852 7.40 -5.09 -29.90
N VAL A 853 7.56 -5.48 -28.64
CA VAL A 853 8.16 -4.61 -27.62
C VAL A 853 9.67 -4.42 -27.88
N ILE A 854 10.38 -5.47 -28.26
CA ILE A 854 11.81 -5.41 -28.62
C ILE A 854 12.03 -4.48 -29.83
N SER A 855 11.16 -4.54 -30.84
CA SER A 855 11.25 -3.64 -31.99
C SER A 855 10.99 -2.17 -31.62
N VAL A 856 10.06 -1.91 -30.70
CA VAL A 856 9.79 -0.55 -30.17
C VAL A 856 11.00 0.01 -29.41
N ILE A 857 11.67 -0.79 -28.57
CA ILE A 857 12.87 -0.37 -27.83
C ILE A 857 14.01 0.02 -28.79
N ARG A 858 14.14 -0.69 -29.93
CA ARG A 858 15.20 -0.46 -30.91
C ARG A 858 15.07 0.88 -31.65
N PHE A 859 13.84 1.39 -31.87
CA PHE A 859 13.60 2.53 -32.79
C PHE A 859 12.89 3.77 -32.19
N LYS A 860 12.32 3.73 -30.97
CA LYS A 860 11.69 4.90 -30.28
C LYS A 860 12.36 5.25 -28.92
N GLU A 861 11.89 6.30 -28.23
CA GLU A 861 12.26 6.59 -26.82
C GLU A 861 11.77 5.44 -25.91
N ALA A 862 12.69 4.85 -25.15
CA ALA A 862 12.41 3.67 -24.32
C ALA A 862 11.89 4.09 -22.93
N PRO A 863 10.86 3.40 -22.38
CA PRO A 863 10.35 3.68 -21.06
C PRO A 863 11.40 3.40 -19.97
N ALA A 864 11.25 4.02 -18.80
CA ALA A 864 12.13 3.79 -17.66
C ALA A 864 12.06 2.35 -17.12
N GLU A 865 11.01 1.60 -17.43
CA GLU A 865 10.82 0.21 -17.03
C GLU A 865 10.34 -0.63 -18.22
N VAL A 866 11.02 -1.75 -18.47
CA VAL A 866 10.71 -2.72 -19.52
C VAL A 866 10.20 -4.01 -18.86
N ARG A 867 8.95 -4.39 -19.15
CA ARG A 867 8.30 -5.60 -18.61
C ARG A 867 7.95 -6.57 -19.72
N LEU A 868 8.61 -7.73 -19.75
CA LEU A 868 8.40 -8.83 -20.71
C LEU A 868 8.18 -10.15 -19.97
N ARG A 869 7.15 -10.19 -19.12
CA ARG A 869 6.85 -11.34 -18.24
C ARG A 869 6.07 -12.42 -18.99
N ASP A 870 6.37 -13.69 -18.74
CA ASP A 870 5.59 -14.82 -19.27
C ASP A 870 5.54 -14.83 -20.80
N MET A 871 6.61 -14.38 -21.45
CA MET A 871 6.64 -14.19 -22.91
C MET A 871 7.29 -15.35 -23.68
N LEU A 872 7.72 -16.41 -22.96
CA LEU A 872 8.48 -17.55 -23.48
C LEU A 872 9.78 -17.15 -24.22
N LEU A 873 10.38 -16.03 -23.84
CA LEU A 873 11.62 -15.54 -24.44
C LEU A 873 12.77 -16.53 -24.23
N ALA A 874 13.44 -16.94 -25.29
CA ALA A 874 14.62 -17.80 -25.21
C ALA A 874 15.91 -16.98 -25.36
N ASP A 875 17.07 -17.65 -25.33
CA ASP A 875 18.38 -17.00 -25.48
C ASP A 875 18.50 -16.05 -26.69
N PRO A 876 18.01 -16.37 -27.89
CA PRO A 876 18.07 -15.44 -29.03
C PRO A 876 17.33 -14.13 -28.78
N ASP A 877 16.20 -14.19 -28.07
CA ASP A 877 15.37 -13.02 -27.79
C ASP A 877 16.02 -12.15 -26.70
N ALA A 878 16.64 -12.77 -25.70
CA ALA A 878 17.43 -12.07 -24.69
C ALA A 878 18.66 -11.38 -25.30
N ILE A 879 19.30 -12.01 -26.31
CA ILE A 879 20.41 -11.39 -27.07
C ILE A 879 19.91 -10.17 -27.85
N ALA A 880 18.78 -10.30 -28.55
CA ALA A 880 18.20 -9.17 -29.30
C ALA A 880 17.80 -8.02 -28.37
N LEU A 881 17.22 -8.33 -27.21
CA LEU A 881 16.90 -7.37 -26.17
C LEU A 881 18.16 -6.70 -25.60
N ALA A 882 19.22 -7.46 -25.36
CA ALA A 882 20.50 -6.93 -24.88
C ALA A 882 21.08 -5.90 -25.86
N GLU A 883 21.08 -6.20 -27.17
CA GLU A 883 21.50 -5.24 -28.20
C GLU A 883 20.65 -3.97 -28.21
N ALA A 884 19.33 -4.10 -27.99
CA ALA A 884 18.44 -2.95 -27.90
C ALA A 884 18.72 -2.08 -26.64
N ILE A 885 19.11 -2.70 -25.52
CA ILE A 885 19.44 -2.02 -24.25
C ILE A 885 20.77 -1.25 -24.32
N LYS A 886 21.77 -1.76 -25.04
CA LYS A 886 23.11 -1.13 -25.16
C LYS A 886 23.07 0.32 -25.65
N MET A 887 22.02 0.71 -26.38
CA MET A 887 21.89 2.02 -27.00
C MET A 887 20.95 2.99 -26.27
N LYS A 888 20.45 2.63 -25.07
CA LYS A 888 19.37 3.37 -24.37
C LYS A 888 19.69 3.61 -22.89
N SER A 889 19.90 4.87 -22.52
CA SER A 889 20.22 5.30 -21.14
C SER A 889 18.99 5.60 -20.26
N SER A 890 17.77 5.50 -20.80
CA SER A 890 16.53 5.77 -20.06
C SER A 890 16.06 4.59 -19.22
N ILE A 891 16.42 3.36 -19.59
CA ILE A 891 15.93 2.13 -18.92
C ILE A 891 16.59 2.00 -17.54
N ARG A 892 15.75 1.93 -16.50
CA ARG A 892 16.15 1.72 -15.09
C ARG A 892 15.82 0.31 -14.60
N LYS A 893 14.73 -0.28 -15.07
CA LYS A 893 14.22 -1.57 -14.56
C LYS A 893 13.91 -2.55 -15.68
N LEU A 894 14.32 -3.81 -15.51
CA LEU A 894 14.11 -4.88 -16.48
C LEU A 894 13.43 -6.07 -15.81
N ASP A 895 12.25 -6.44 -16.31
CA ASP A 895 11.45 -7.52 -15.74
C ASP A 895 11.16 -8.61 -16.78
N LEU A 896 11.86 -9.74 -16.65
CA LEU A 896 11.92 -10.87 -17.59
C LEU A 896 11.47 -12.18 -16.96
N ARG A 897 10.60 -12.12 -15.94
CA ARG A 897 10.14 -13.33 -15.25
C ARG A 897 9.34 -14.26 -16.15
N TRP A 898 9.32 -15.57 -15.86
CA TRP A 898 8.55 -16.59 -16.56
C TRP A 898 8.91 -16.73 -18.05
N ASN A 899 10.20 -16.77 -18.37
CA ASN A 899 10.70 -16.94 -19.74
C ASN A 899 11.56 -18.22 -19.85
N GLN A 900 12.23 -18.39 -20.99
CA GLN A 900 13.07 -19.54 -21.30
C GLN A 900 14.55 -19.14 -21.50
N ILE A 901 14.99 -18.07 -20.84
CA ILE A 901 16.35 -17.53 -20.98
C ILE A 901 17.32 -18.48 -20.26
N GLY A 902 18.28 -19.02 -21.01
CA GLY A 902 19.39 -19.83 -20.49
C GLY A 902 20.67 -19.02 -20.30
N ASP A 903 21.80 -19.73 -20.18
CA ASP A 903 23.11 -19.12 -19.89
C ASP A 903 23.59 -18.17 -21.01
N CYS A 904 23.29 -18.48 -22.27
CA CYS A 904 23.71 -17.66 -23.40
C CYS A 904 22.98 -16.32 -23.45
N GLY A 905 21.68 -16.29 -23.16
CA GLY A 905 20.88 -15.09 -23.08
C GLY A 905 21.23 -14.25 -21.85
N ALA A 906 21.46 -14.90 -20.70
CA ALA A 906 21.95 -14.25 -19.49
C ALA A 906 23.29 -13.55 -19.72
N ARG A 907 24.23 -14.19 -20.44
CA ARG A 907 25.51 -13.57 -20.84
C ARG A 907 25.32 -12.29 -21.63
N ALA A 908 24.45 -12.30 -22.64
CA ALA A 908 24.23 -11.13 -23.48
C ALA A 908 23.62 -9.97 -22.68
N LEU A 909 22.65 -10.25 -21.82
CA LEU A 909 22.07 -9.26 -20.92
C LEU A 909 23.14 -8.65 -20.00
N VAL A 910 23.98 -9.50 -19.41
CA VAL A 910 25.14 -9.09 -18.57
C VAL A 910 26.07 -8.14 -19.32
N GLU A 911 26.47 -8.47 -20.54
CA GLU A 911 27.33 -7.62 -21.36
C GLU A 911 26.68 -6.28 -21.68
N ALA A 912 25.36 -6.25 -21.91
CA ALA A 912 24.63 -5.01 -22.11
C ALA A 912 24.55 -4.15 -20.84
N ILE A 913 24.32 -4.75 -19.67
CA ILE A 913 24.25 -4.01 -18.41
C ILE A 913 25.61 -3.37 -18.06
N LYS A 914 26.72 -4.06 -18.34
CA LYS A 914 28.08 -3.51 -18.11
C LYS A 914 28.32 -2.20 -18.86
N VAL A 915 27.67 -2.00 -20.01
CA VAL A 915 27.85 -0.79 -20.85
C VAL A 915 26.71 0.23 -20.70
N THR A 916 25.61 -0.11 -20.01
CA THR A 916 24.45 0.77 -19.81
C THR A 916 24.34 1.16 -18.32
N PRO A 917 24.91 2.31 -17.89
CA PRO A 917 25.02 2.69 -16.48
C PRO A 917 23.72 3.26 -15.88
N SER A 918 22.56 2.74 -16.28
CA SER A 918 21.25 3.21 -15.80
C SER A 918 20.41 2.13 -15.12
N ILE A 919 20.79 0.85 -15.23
CA ILE A 919 19.94 -0.25 -14.74
C ILE A 919 20.12 -0.43 -13.22
N GLU A 920 19.02 -0.31 -12.50
CA GLU A 920 18.94 -0.39 -11.03
C GLU A 920 18.36 -1.73 -10.54
N SER A 921 17.53 -2.41 -11.36
CA SER A 921 16.82 -3.64 -10.95
C SER A 921 16.59 -4.61 -12.11
N ILE A 922 16.80 -5.91 -11.87
CA ILE A 922 16.58 -6.98 -12.87
C ILE A 922 15.83 -8.17 -12.25
N ASP A 923 14.70 -8.56 -12.85
CA ASP A 923 13.94 -9.77 -12.52
C ASP A 923 14.12 -10.86 -13.60
N LEU A 924 14.77 -11.97 -13.25
CA LEU A 924 15.02 -13.14 -14.10
C LEU A 924 14.35 -14.41 -13.53
N ARG A 925 13.32 -14.27 -12.68
CA ARG A 925 12.61 -15.41 -12.09
C ARG A 925 12.06 -16.37 -13.14
N SER A 926 12.06 -17.68 -12.87
CA SER A 926 11.44 -18.69 -13.73
C SER A 926 11.98 -18.66 -15.16
N ASN A 927 13.28 -18.88 -15.28
CA ASN A 927 14.03 -19.00 -16.53
C ASN A 927 14.83 -20.32 -16.53
N GLN A 928 15.76 -20.48 -17.48
CA GLN A 928 16.59 -21.68 -17.64
C GLN A 928 18.07 -21.43 -17.32
N ILE A 929 18.38 -20.42 -16.51
CA ILE A 929 19.74 -20.01 -16.17
C ILE A 929 20.39 -21.07 -15.27
N GLY A 930 21.54 -21.59 -15.66
CA GLY A 930 22.37 -22.54 -14.91
C GLY A 930 23.57 -21.87 -14.23
N ASP A 931 24.55 -22.70 -13.83
CA ASP A 931 25.75 -22.24 -13.12
C ASP A 931 26.59 -21.23 -13.92
N ALA A 932 26.72 -21.44 -15.24
CA ALA A 932 27.52 -20.58 -16.10
C ALA A 932 26.89 -19.18 -16.23
N GLY A 933 25.57 -19.09 -16.35
CA GLY A 933 24.87 -17.81 -16.36
C GLY A 933 24.93 -17.10 -15.01
N ALA A 934 24.82 -17.84 -13.90
CA ALA A 934 24.95 -17.29 -12.54
C ALA A 934 26.35 -16.70 -12.26
N GLN A 935 27.42 -17.36 -12.73
CA GLN A 935 28.79 -16.83 -12.65
C GLN A 935 28.93 -15.47 -13.36
N LEU A 936 28.33 -15.32 -14.53
CA LEU A 936 28.36 -14.07 -15.29
C LEU A 936 27.53 -12.96 -14.63
N LEU A 937 26.37 -13.30 -14.06
CA LEU A 937 25.58 -12.36 -13.25
C LEU A 937 26.38 -11.85 -12.04
N ALA A 938 27.14 -12.73 -11.39
CA ALA A 938 28.02 -12.35 -10.29
C ALA A 938 29.06 -11.29 -10.74
N GLU A 939 29.67 -11.42 -11.92
CA GLU A 939 30.60 -10.39 -12.43
C GLU A 939 29.95 -9.00 -12.56
N VAL A 940 28.69 -8.93 -12.97
CA VAL A 940 27.98 -7.65 -13.09
C VAL A 940 27.74 -7.03 -11.73
N ILE A 941 27.30 -7.82 -10.75
CA ILE A 941 27.09 -7.36 -9.37
C ILE A 941 28.39 -6.78 -8.76
N ARG A 942 29.55 -7.33 -9.13
CA ARG A 942 30.86 -6.81 -8.71
C ARG A 942 31.18 -5.45 -9.32
N SER A 943 30.75 -5.21 -10.56
CA SER A 943 31.14 -4.04 -11.36
C SER A 943 30.12 -2.89 -11.35
N SER A 944 28.85 -3.15 -11.03
CA SER A 944 27.78 -2.15 -11.06
C SER A 944 27.49 -1.59 -9.67
N SER A 945 27.59 -0.27 -9.50
CA SER A 945 27.28 0.44 -8.25
C SER A 945 25.81 0.86 -8.13
N LEU A 946 25.01 0.69 -9.19
CA LEU A 946 23.61 1.13 -9.24
C LEU A 946 22.61 -0.02 -9.12
N LEU A 947 23.04 -1.27 -9.33
CA LEU A 947 22.18 -2.44 -9.19
C LEU A 947 21.91 -2.67 -7.69
N THR A 948 20.66 -2.48 -7.29
CA THR A 948 20.20 -2.61 -5.91
C THR A 948 19.35 -3.87 -5.68
N TRP A 949 18.80 -4.46 -6.75
CA TRP A 949 17.91 -5.62 -6.66
C TRP A 949 18.08 -6.58 -7.84
N ILE A 950 18.23 -7.88 -7.53
CA ILE A 950 18.31 -8.98 -8.49
C ILE A 950 17.46 -10.16 -8.02
N GLU A 951 16.65 -10.71 -8.92
CA GLU A 951 15.76 -11.85 -8.65
C GLU A 951 16.04 -12.99 -9.64
N VAL A 952 16.43 -14.17 -9.14
CA VAL A 952 16.89 -15.32 -9.95
C VAL A 952 16.26 -16.66 -9.51
N SER A 953 15.17 -16.62 -8.74
CA SER A 953 14.42 -17.83 -8.35
C SER A 953 13.84 -18.61 -9.54
N SER A 954 13.55 -19.89 -9.35
CA SER A 954 12.98 -20.81 -10.35
C SER A 954 13.86 -20.98 -11.59
N ASN A 955 15.17 -21.11 -11.40
CA ASN A 955 16.14 -21.34 -12.47
C ASN A 955 16.79 -22.73 -12.32
N ARG A 956 17.92 -22.97 -12.98
CA ARG A 956 18.69 -24.23 -12.94
C ARG A 956 20.06 -24.04 -12.26
N ILE A 957 20.19 -23.03 -11.40
CA ILE A 957 21.44 -22.70 -10.69
C ILE A 957 21.74 -23.81 -9.68
N GLY A 958 22.95 -24.35 -9.71
CA GLY A 958 23.46 -25.33 -8.75
C GLY A 958 24.54 -24.73 -7.83
N ASP A 959 25.26 -25.60 -7.14
CA ASP A 959 26.25 -25.19 -6.13
C ASP A 959 27.35 -24.27 -6.67
N VAL A 960 27.80 -24.52 -7.91
CA VAL A 960 28.90 -23.78 -8.53
C VAL A 960 28.48 -22.34 -8.86
N GLY A 961 27.27 -22.15 -9.38
CA GLY A 961 26.72 -20.82 -9.65
C GLY A 961 26.45 -20.06 -8.34
N THR A 962 25.93 -20.75 -7.33
CA THR A 962 25.70 -20.17 -6.00
C THR A 962 27.00 -19.73 -5.32
N GLN A 963 28.07 -20.52 -5.42
CA GLN A 963 29.38 -20.14 -4.89
C GLN A 963 29.91 -18.86 -5.53
N ALA A 964 29.79 -18.71 -6.85
CA ALA A 964 30.23 -17.51 -7.55
C ALA A 964 29.42 -16.26 -7.14
N LEU A 965 28.10 -16.41 -6.96
CA LEU A 965 27.26 -15.35 -6.40
C LEU A 965 27.70 -14.98 -4.97
N ALA A 966 27.95 -15.97 -4.13
CA ALA A 966 28.41 -15.76 -2.75
C ALA A 966 29.72 -14.95 -2.70
N GLU A 967 30.74 -15.33 -3.47
CA GLU A 967 32.03 -14.63 -3.53
C GLU A 967 31.90 -13.15 -3.87
N VAL A 968 30.95 -12.79 -4.73
CA VAL A 968 30.71 -11.39 -5.09
C VAL A 968 29.91 -10.65 -4.03
N LEU A 969 28.88 -11.29 -3.46
CA LEU A 969 28.07 -10.71 -2.40
C LEU A 969 28.95 -10.27 -1.21
N ALA A 970 30.00 -11.03 -0.88
CA ALA A 970 30.96 -10.65 0.17
C ALA A 970 31.57 -9.25 0.00
N SER A 971 31.67 -8.76 -1.24
CA SER A 971 32.27 -7.47 -1.59
C SER A 971 31.27 -6.35 -1.94
N ASN A 972 29.98 -6.68 -2.08
CA ASN A 972 28.94 -5.74 -2.52
C ASN A 972 28.02 -5.36 -1.35
N SER A 973 27.85 -4.05 -1.08
CA SER A 973 26.99 -3.56 0.01
C SER A 973 25.64 -2.98 -0.46
N SER A 974 25.35 -2.99 -1.76
CA SER A 974 24.14 -2.38 -2.34
C SER A 974 22.94 -3.33 -2.36
N ILE A 975 23.17 -4.65 -2.41
CA ILE A 975 22.11 -5.66 -2.40
C ILE A 975 21.68 -5.96 -0.96
N THR A 976 20.37 -5.89 -0.69
CA THR A 976 19.77 -6.12 0.64
C THR A 976 18.92 -7.38 0.73
N GLU A 977 18.55 -7.98 -0.41
CA GLU A 977 17.69 -9.15 -0.50
C GLU A 977 18.15 -10.05 -1.66
N ILE A 978 18.14 -11.37 -1.46
CA ILE A 978 18.42 -12.35 -2.51
C ILE A 978 17.42 -13.50 -2.43
N ASN A 979 16.82 -13.83 -3.57
CA ASN A 979 15.90 -14.94 -3.71
C ASN A 979 16.45 -15.99 -4.68
N LEU A 980 16.68 -17.19 -4.16
CA LEU A 980 17.26 -18.34 -4.86
C LEU A 980 16.32 -19.56 -4.86
N GLN A 981 15.04 -19.37 -4.52
CA GLN A 981 14.03 -20.41 -4.50
C GLN A 981 13.98 -21.23 -5.79
N HIS A 982 13.63 -22.53 -5.72
CA HIS A 982 13.39 -23.42 -6.87
C HIS A 982 14.56 -23.47 -7.87
N ASN A 983 15.77 -23.69 -7.34
CA ASN A 983 16.97 -23.94 -8.12
C ASN A 983 17.48 -25.38 -7.83
N LYS A 984 18.69 -25.71 -8.27
CA LYS A 984 19.35 -27.01 -8.02
C LYS A 984 20.45 -26.91 -6.97
N ILE A 985 20.31 -25.99 -6.01
CA ILE A 985 21.32 -25.70 -4.99
C ILE A 985 21.33 -26.83 -3.96
N GLY A 986 22.49 -27.41 -3.71
CA GLY A 986 22.75 -28.40 -2.69
C GLY A 986 23.47 -27.83 -1.46
N ASP A 987 23.98 -28.71 -0.61
CA ASP A 987 24.67 -28.33 0.63
C ASP A 987 25.91 -27.47 0.40
N ALA A 988 26.68 -27.72 -0.66
CA ALA A 988 27.92 -27.01 -0.93
C ALA A 988 27.68 -25.54 -1.34
N GLY A 989 26.65 -25.27 -2.15
CA GLY A 989 26.27 -23.91 -2.52
C GLY A 989 25.77 -23.12 -1.32
N VAL A 990 24.98 -23.77 -0.44
CA VAL A 990 24.50 -23.15 0.80
C VAL A 990 25.64 -22.86 1.79
N GLN A 991 26.63 -23.75 1.90
CA GLN A 991 27.83 -23.51 2.70
C GLN A 991 28.61 -22.28 2.23
N ALA A 992 28.76 -22.10 0.91
CA ALA A 992 29.41 -20.92 0.35
C ALA A 992 28.67 -19.63 0.72
N LEU A 993 27.34 -19.62 0.63
CA LEU A 993 26.52 -18.49 1.08
C LEU A 993 26.67 -18.25 2.60
N ALA A 994 26.68 -19.31 3.40
CA ALA A 994 26.83 -19.22 4.85
C ALA A 994 28.16 -18.56 5.27
N GLU A 995 29.28 -18.87 4.62
CA GLU A 995 30.57 -18.21 4.92
C GLU A 995 30.52 -16.70 4.68
N VAL A 996 29.81 -16.28 3.63
CA VAL A 996 29.61 -14.86 3.30
C VAL A 996 28.70 -14.18 4.31
N PHE A 997 27.63 -14.86 4.71
CA PHE A 997 26.70 -14.37 5.70
C PHE A 997 27.30 -14.21 7.09
N LYS A 998 28.45 -14.79 7.41
CA LYS A 998 29.15 -14.49 8.68
C LYS A 998 29.67 -13.05 8.74
N VAL A 999 29.95 -12.42 7.60
CA VAL A 999 30.62 -11.11 7.51
C VAL A 999 29.76 -10.01 6.90
N HIS A 1000 28.67 -10.37 6.20
CA HIS A 1000 27.91 -9.44 5.36
C HIS A 1000 26.71 -8.78 6.04
N CYS A 1001 26.71 -7.45 6.21
CA CYS A 1001 25.71 -6.79 7.08
C CYS A 1001 24.44 -6.25 6.39
N SER A 1002 24.29 -6.32 5.06
CA SER A 1002 23.16 -5.70 4.36
C SER A 1002 22.04 -6.68 3.96
N ILE A 1003 22.33 -7.98 3.81
CA ILE A 1003 21.32 -8.97 3.43
C ILE A 1003 20.44 -9.33 4.63
N LYS A 1004 19.13 -9.07 4.50
CA LYS A 1004 18.14 -9.28 5.58
C LYS A 1004 17.26 -10.50 5.39
N LYS A 1005 17.12 -11.00 4.16
CA LYS A 1005 16.23 -12.12 3.82
C LYS A 1005 16.85 -13.01 2.75
N ILE A 1006 16.74 -14.32 2.96
CA ILE A 1006 17.20 -15.36 2.02
C ILE A 1006 16.08 -16.39 1.85
N ASP A 1007 15.66 -16.62 0.61
CA ASP A 1007 14.76 -17.72 0.27
C ASP A 1007 15.52 -18.78 -0.53
N LEU A 1008 15.61 -19.98 0.04
CA LEU A 1008 16.25 -21.17 -0.53
C LEU A 1008 15.23 -22.32 -0.71
N SER A 1009 13.93 -22.05 -0.60
CA SER A 1009 12.88 -23.04 -0.76
C SER A 1009 12.98 -23.81 -2.08
N ARG A 1010 12.52 -25.07 -2.14
CA ARG A 1010 12.51 -25.93 -3.35
C ARG A 1010 13.89 -26.14 -3.98
N ASN A 1011 14.95 -26.14 -3.18
CA ASN A 1011 16.30 -26.52 -3.58
C ASN A 1011 16.64 -27.91 -3.01
N LYS A 1012 17.81 -28.44 -3.38
CA LYS A 1012 18.33 -29.72 -2.88
C LYS A 1012 19.14 -29.55 -1.58
N VAL A 1013 18.72 -28.61 -0.73
CA VAL A 1013 19.41 -28.32 0.54
C VAL A 1013 19.15 -29.47 1.50
N GLY A 1014 20.23 -30.12 1.91
CA GLY A 1014 20.23 -31.15 2.94
C GLY A 1014 20.62 -30.58 4.31
N LEU A 1015 20.96 -31.48 5.24
CA LEU A 1015 21.28 -31.13 6.62
C LEU A 1015 22.53 -30.25 6.72
N VAL A 1016 23.55 -30.54 5.90
CA VAL A 1016 24.86 -29.90 6.02
C VAL A 1016 24.78 -28.42 5.60
N GLY A 1017 23.98 -28.11 4.59
CA GLY A 1017 23.70 -26.74 4.18
C GLY A 1017 22.87 -25.98 5.22
N ALA A 1018 21.82 -26.60 5.76
CA ALA A 1018 20.99 -25.99 6.81
C ALA A 1018 21.80 -25.67 8.09
N GLN A 1019 22.72 -26.57 8.49
CA GLN A 1019 23.64 -26.34 9.61
C GLN A 1019 24.58 -25.15 9.38
N ALA A 1020 25.11 -25.03 8.16
CA ALA A 1020 26.00 -23.94 7.80
C ALA A 1020 25.28 -22.59 7.90
N LEU A 1021 24.05 -22.49 7.38
CA LEU A 1021 23.21 -21.28 7.50
C LEU A 1021 22.96 -20.90 8.95
N ALA A 1022 22.59 -21.87 9.79
CA ALA A 1022 22.32 -21.59 11.20
C ALA A 1022 23.56 -21.05 11.93
N LYS A 1023 24.73 -21.63 11.67
CA LYS A 1023 26.00 -21.12 12.22
C LYS A 1023 26.34 -19.72 11.70
N ALA A 1024 26.00 -19.41 10.44
CA ALA A 1024 26.17 -18.06 9.91
C ALA A 1024 25.23 -17.05 10.57
N MET A 1025 23.98 -17.43 10.86
CA MET A 1025 22.99 -16.60 11.56
C MET A 1025 23.36 -16.35 13.03
N GLU A 1026 24.06 -17.29 13.69
CA GLU A 1026 24.65 -17.06 15.02
C GLU A 1026 25.68 -15.92 14.99
N MET A 1027 26.50 -15.87 13.94
CA MET A 1027 27.60 -14.92 13.82
C MET A 1027 27.17 -13.55 13.26
N ASN A 1028 25.99 -13.45 12.65
CA ASN A 1028 25.52 -12.21 12.01
C ASN A 1028 24.03 -11.91 12.28
N PRO A 1029 23.72 -10.81 13.01
CA PRO A 1029 22.34 -10.44 13.36
C PRO A 1029 21.54 -9.78 12.23
N ALA A 1030 22.13 -9.55 11.05
CA ALA A 1030 21.47 -8.86 9.94
C ALA A 1030 20.37 -9.70 9.26
N ILE A 1031 20.51 -11.03 9.24
CA ILE A 1031 19.56 -11.95 8.60
C ILE A 1031 18.33 -12.14 9.50
N LYS A 1032 17.16 -11.81 8.96
CA LYS A 1032 15.87 -11.85 9.67
C LYS A 1032 14.97 -13.00 9.23
N SER A 1033 15.16 -13.54 8.03
CA SER A 1033 14.28 -14.57 7.46
C SER A 1033 15.07 -15.53 6.60
N VAL A 1034 14.86 -16.82 6.83
CA VAL A 1034 15.40 -17.94 6.04
C VAL A 1034 14.25 -18.89 5.71
N GLU A 1035 13.97 -19.03 4.42
CA GLU A 1035 12.91 -19.92 3.92
C GLU A 1035 13.53 -21.19 3.31
N LEU A 1036 13.13 -22.37 3.81
CA LEU A 1036 13.67 -23.68 3.40
C LEU A 1036 12.55 -24.67 3.00
N SER A 1037 11.36 -24.18 2.66
CA SER A 1037 10.20 -25.03 2.33
C SER A 1037 10.49 -25.97 1.15
N GLN A 1038 9.99 -27.22 1.19
CA GLN A 1038 10.21 -28.22 0.12
C GLN A 1038 11.68 -28.51 -0.25
N CYS A 1039 12.61 -28.44 0.71
CA CYS A 1039 13.99 -28.93 0.51
C CYS A 1039 14.13 -30.43 0.86
N GLU A 1040 15.19 -31.10 0.41
CA GLU A 1040 15.49 -32.52 0.69
C GLU A 1040 15.99 -32.76 2.13
N ILE A 1041 15.26 -32.25 3.13
CA ILE A 1041 15.64 -32.30 4.55
C ILE A 1041 15.19 -33.61 5.25
N GLY A 1042 14.31 -34.41 4.63
CA GLY A 1042 13.71 -35.60 5.24
C GLY A 1042 14.54 -36.90 5.12
N ASP A 1043 15.04 -37.40 6.27
CA ASP A 1043 14.77 -38.75 6.84
C ASP A 1043 15.55 -38.93 8.18
N LEU A 1044 14.87 -39.40 9.24
CA LEU A 1044 15.29 -39.67 10.64
C LEU A 1044 15.45 -38.48 11.61
N GLY A 1045 14.63 -38.49 12.68
CA GLY A 1045 14.49 -37.48 13.75
C GLY A 1045 15.75 -37.08 14.55
N GLU A 1046 16.90 -37.73 14.35
CA GLU A 1046 18.19 -37.21 14.85
C GLU A 1046 18.61 -35.92 14.11
N LYS A 1047 18.14 -35.74 12.88
CA LYS A 1047 18.42 -34.57 12.02
C LYS A 1047 17.57 -33.35 12.40
N THR A 1048 16.31 -33.57 12.79
CA THR A 1048 15.40 -32.54 13.29
C THR A 1048 15.90 -31.94 14.60
N MET A 1049 16.50 -32.74 15.49
CA MET A 1049 17.15 -32.27 16.73
C MET A 1049 18.26 -31.26 16.47
N LYS A 1050 19.04 -31.45 15.39
CA LYS A 1050 20.16 -30.57 15.04
C LYS A 1050 19.69 -29.30 14.33
N LEU A 1051 18.62 -29.35 13.54
CA LEU A 1051 17.96 -28.16 12.97
C LEU A 1051 17.25 -27.33 14.06
N ALA A 1052 16.56 -28.00 14.98
CA ALA A 1052 15.97 -27.43 16.17
C ALA A 1052 17.05 -26.72 17.03
N HIS A 1053 18.19 -27.38 17.27
CA HIS A 1053 19.32 -26.76 17.95
C HIS A 1053 19.86 -25.53 17.21
N ALA A 1054 19.97 -25.61 15.88
CA ALA A 1054 20.37 -24.52 15.00
C ALA A 1054 19.42 -23.30 15.06
N ILE A 1055 18.10 -23.51 15.04
CA ILE A 1055 17.09 -22.45 15.16
C ILE A 1055 17.11 -21.86 16.59
N SER A 1056 17.32 -22.69 17.61
CA SER A 1056 17.44 -22.25 19.00
C SER A 1056 18.72 -21.43 19.28
N ALA A 1057 19.76 -21.58 18.45
CA ALA A 1057 21.01 -20.83 18.55
C ALA A 1057 20.91 -19.40 17.99
N ILE A 1058 19.82 -19.05 17.30
CA ILE A 1058 19.56 -17.72 16.75
C ILE A 1058 19.14 -16.78 17.89
N LYS A 1059 20.12 -16.37 18.69
CA LYS A 1059 19.94 -15.61 19.94
C LYS A 1059 19.80 -14.10 19.75
N PHE A 1060 20.01 -13.55 18.55
CA PHE A 1060 20.18 -12.10 18.39
C PHE A 1060 19.32 -11.42 17.33
N SER A 1061 18.47 -12.16 16.62
CA SER A 1061 17.53 -11.58 15.64
C SER A 1061 16.10 -11.63 16.15
N LYS A 1062 15.39 -10.50 16.21
CA LYS A 1062 13.95 -10.45 16.49
C LYS A 1062 13.17 -10.55 15.17
N GLY A 1063 12.07 -11.30 15.17
CA GLY A 1063 11.21 -11.44 13.99
C GLY A 1063 11.66 -12.56 13.05
N VAL A 1064 12.18 -13.66 13.60
CA VAL A 1064 12.60 -14.81 12.80
C VAL A 1064 11.35 -15.54 12.33
N GLU A 1065 11.25 -15.67 11.01
CA GLU A 1065 10.24 -16.47 10.35
C GLU A 1065 10.88 -17.75 9.83
N VAL A 1066 10.29 -18.89 10.23
CA VAL A 1066 10.71 -20.23 9.83
C VAL A 1066 9.57 -20.86 9.04
N ASP A 1067 9.83 -21.15 7.76
CA ASP A 1067 8.88 -21.84 6.89
C ASP A 1067 9.41 -23.24 6.54
N LEU A 1068 8.73 -24.27 7.04
CA LEU A 1068 8.98 -25.69 6.81
C LEU A 1068 7.72 -26.38 6.27
N SER A 1069 6.89 -25.65 5.53
CA SER A 1069 5.69 -26.19 4.89
C SER A 1069 6.08 -27.22 3.81
N ARG A 1070 5.31 -28.31 3.70
CA ARG A 1070 5.54 -29.42 2.75
C ARG A 1070 6.92 -30.08 2.87
N ALA A 1071 7.48 -30.12 4.08
CA ALA A 1071 8.76 -30.77 4.36
C ALA A 1071 8.62 -32.28 4.70
N GLY A 1072 7.40 -32.80 4.74
CA GLY A 1072 7.12 -34.20 5.04
C GLY A 1072 7.23 -34.55 6.53
N LEU A 1073 7.11 -33.56 7.41
CA LEU A 1073 7.28 -33.72 8.86
C LEU A 1073 6.17 -34.60 9.46
N GLU A 1074 6.56 -35.50 10.37
CA GLU A 1074 5.65 -36.36 11.15
C GLU A 1074 5.62 -35.91 12.63
N ASP A 1075 4.87 -36.61 13.49
CA ASP A 1075 4.67 -36.21 14.91
C ASP A 1075 5.97 -36.08 15.70
N SER A 1076 6.92 -37.01 15.51
CA SER A 1076 8.23 -36.97 16.17
C SER A 1076 9.07 -35.75 15.77
N ASP A 1077 8.88 -35.25 14.55
CA ASP A 1077 9.57 -34.05 14.07
C ASP A 1077 8.96 -32.78 14.67
N ALA A 1078 7.63 -32.75 14.77
CA ALA A 1078 6.90 -31.67 15.43
C ALA A 1078 7.23 -31.58 16.93
N GLU A 1079 7.36 -32.71 17.63
CA GLU A 1079 7.84 -32.76 19.03
C GLU A 1079 9.24 -32.17 19.18
N THR A 1080 10.12 -32.47 18.23
CA THR A 1080 11.50 -31.97 18.26
C THR A 1080 11.56 -30.47 17.96
N LEU A 1081 10.77 -30.00 16.99
CA LEU A 1081 10.63 -28.58 16.68
C LEU A 1081 10.01 -27.81 17.86
N ALA A 1082 9.05 -28.42 18.55
CA ALA A 1082 8.44 -27.88 19.76
C ALA A 1082 9.49 -27.61 20.85
N GLU A 1083 10.44 -28.52 21.07
CA GLU A 1083 11.56 -28.27 22.00
C GLU A 1083 12.44 -27.09 21.57
N ALA A 1084 12.69 -26.89 20.26
CA ALA A 1084 13.39 -25.69 19.80
C ALA A 1084 12.59 -24.41 19.97
N ILE A 1085 11.29 -24.44 19.72
CA ILE A 1085 10.38 -23.30 19.92
C ILE A 1085 10.35 -22.91 21.41
N LYS A 1086 10.38 -23.90 22.33
CA LYS A 1086 10.48 -23.65 23.78
C LYS A 1086 11.79 -22.98 24.17
N MET A 1087 12.89 -23.30 23.48
CA MET A 1087 14.23 -22.74 23.76
C MET A 1087 14.53 -21.43 23.02
N SER A 1088 13.77 -21.09 21.98
CA SER A 1088 13.95 -19.90 21.17
C SER A 1088 13.06 -18.75 21.63
N TYR A 1089 13.61 -17.53 21.63
CA TYR A 1089 12.90 -16.28 21.97
C TYR A 1089 12.76 -15.33 20.77
N SER A 1090 13.12 -15.81 19.59
CA SER A 1090 13.30 -15.00 18.38
C SER A 1090 12.34 -15.38 17.26
N ILE A 1091 11.78 -16.59 17.29
CA ILE A 1091 10.85 -17.09 16.28
C ILE A 1091 9.47 -16.45 16.50
N GLU A 1092 9.01 -15.66 15.53
CA GLU A 1092 7.68 -15.04 15.55
C GLU A 1092 6.69 -15.77 14.63
N THR A 1093 7.17 -16.40 13.56
CA THR A 1093 6.30 -17.09 12.61
C THR A 1093 6.86 -18.47 12.33
N VAL A 1094 6.02 -19.49 12.51
CA VAL A 1094 6.32 -20.87 12.13
C VAL A 1094 5.24 -21.34 11.17
N ARG A 1095 5.64 -21.74 9.96
CA ARG A 1095 4.73 -22.36 8.99
C ARG A 1095 5.09 -23.82 8.77
N LEU A 1096 4.11 -24.69 9.00
CA LEU A 1096 4.20 -26.14 8.93
C LEU A 1096 3.04 -26.71 8.09
N GLY A 1097 2.50 -25.91 7.18
CA GLY A 1097 1.38 -26.32 6.34
C GLY A 1097 1.74 -27.52 5.44
N GLU A 1098 0.76 -28.38 5.14
CA GLU A 1098 0.89 -29.54 4.23
C GLU A 1098 1.98 -30.55 4.66
N ASN A 1099 2.03 -30.88 5.95
CA ASN A 1099 2.87 -31.94 6.52
C ASN A 1099 2.00 -33.14 6.96
N ARG A 1100 2.57 -34.10 7.71
CA ARG A 1100 1.90 -35.30 8.22
C ARG A 1100 1.75 -35.27 9.74
N ILE A 1101 1.66 -34.09 10.34
CA ILE A 1101 1.54 -33.89 11.79
C ILE A 1101 0.13 -34.30 12.22
N GLY A 1102 0.02 -35.23 13.16
CA GLY A 1102 -1.19 -35.68 13.82
C GLY A 1102 -1.42 -35.00 15.18
N ASP A 1103 -2.33 -35.57 15.98
CA ASP A 1103 -2.69 -35.02 17.30
C ASP A 1103 -1.53 -34.95 18.28
N VAL A 1104 -0.58 -35.89 18.21
CA VAL A 1104 0.56 -35.97 19.12
C VAL A 1104 1.53 -34.82 18.86
N GLY A 1105 1.94 -34.61 17.61
CA GLY A 1105 2.82 -33.51 17.23
C GLY A 1105 2.12 -32.15 17.38
N ALA A 1106 0.82 -32.07 17.10
CA ALA A 1106 0.01 -30.88 17.36
C ALA A 1106 -0.03 -30.53 18.85
N SER A 1107 -0.14 -31.52 19.73
CA SER A 1107 -0.14 -31.30 21.19
C SER A 1107 1.21 -30.78 21.67
N ALA A 1108 2.32 -31.36 21.19
CA ALA A 1108 3.66 -30.87 21.52
C ALA A 1108 3.90 -29.43 21.02
N LEU A 1109 3.44 -29.10 19.82
CA LEU A 1109 3.48 -27.73 19.28
C LEU A 1109 2.57 -26.77 20.05
N ALA A 1110 1.41 -27.22 20.51
CA ALA A 1110 0.51 -26.44 21.35
C ALA A 1110 1.13 -26.16 22.74
N GLU A 1111 1.78 -27.15 23.35
CA GLU A 1111 2.56 -26.97 24.59
C GLU A 1111 3.73 -26.00 24.37
N ALA A 1112 4.47 -26.14 23.26
CA ALA A 1112 5.55 -25.22 22.93
C ALA A 1112 5.04 -23.80 22.66
N ALA A 1113 3.91 -23.65 21.97
CA ALA A 1113 3.25 -22.37 21.78
C ALA A 1113 2.84 -21.77 23.13
N ALA A 1114 2.22 -22.54 24.03
CA ALA A 1114 1.83 -22.08 25.36
C ALA A 1114 3.02 -21.51 26.18
N VAL A 1115 4.23 -22.03 25.96
CA VAL A 1115 5.46 -21.57 26.62
C VAL A 1115 6.19 -20.48 25.85
N SER A 1116 6.08 -20.44 24.52
CA SER A 1116 6.79 -19.49 23.65
C SER A 1116 6.21 -18.09 23.76
N SER A 1117 7.03 -17.12 24.16
CA SER A 1117 6.61 -15.72 24.25
C SER A 1117 6.72 -14.95 22.94
N SER A 1118 7.51 -15.44 21.98
CA SER A 1118 7.80 -14.75 20.72
C SER A 1118 6.84 -15.13 19.59
N LEU A 1119 6.32 -16.36 19.58
CA LEU A 1119 5.47 -16.88 18.50
C LEU A 1119 4.17 -16.08 18.36
N LEU A 1120 3.99 -15.50 17.17
CA LEU A 1120 2.83 -14.70 16.76
C LEU A 1120 1.94 -15.46 15.79
N THR A 1121 2.54 -16.27 14.92
CA THR A 1121 1.85 -16.92 13.80
C THR A 1121 2.25 -18.39 13.76
N LEU A 1122 1.27 -19.28 13.82
CA LEU A 1122 1.46 -20.71 13.64
C LEU A 1122 0.52 -21.21 12.54
N ASP A 1123 1.09 -21.66 11.44
CA ASP A 1123 0.34 -22.27 10.34
C ASP A 1123 0.54 -23.79 10.37
N LEU A 1124 -0.55 -24.52 10.61
CA LEU A 1124 -0.67 -25.97 10.63
C LEU A 1124 -1.72 -26.46 9.62
N GLY A 1125 -2.04 -25.65 8.62
CA GLY A 1125 -3.02 -26.01 7.59
C GLY A 1125 -2.64 -27.30 6.85
N SER A 1126 -3.60 -28.10 6.41
CA SER A 1126 -3.38 -29.34 5.65
C SER A 1126 -2.51 -30.39 6.36
N ASN A 1127 -2.79 -30.68 7.63
CA ASN A 1127 -2.15 -31.73 8.42
C ASN A 1127 -3.17 -32.84 8.77
N ARG A 1128 -2.85 -33.72 9.75
CA ARG A 1128 -3.70 -34.82 10.21
C ARG A 1128 -4.23 -34.59 11.63
N ILE A 1129 -4.46 -33.33 12.01
CA ILE A 1129 -4.86 -32.93 13.36
C ILE A 1129 -6.36 -33.18 13.57
N GLY A 1130 -6.72 -33.90 14.62
CA GLY A 1130 -8.08 -34.21 15.04
C GLY A 1130 -8.56 -33.37 16.23
N ASN A 1131 -9.62 -33.84 16.91
CA ASN A 1131 -10.20 -33.14 18.06
C ASN A 1131 -9.24 -33.00 19.24
N LEU A 1132 -8.32 -33.95 19.44
CA LEU A 1132 -7.39 -33.93 20.58
C LEU A 1132 -6.32 -32.86 20.39
N GLY A 1133 -5.73 -32.73 19.19
CA GLY A 1133 -4.82 -31.64 18.89
C GLY A 1133 -5.52 -30.28 18.88
N ALA A 1134 -6.77 -30.20 18.41
CA ALA A 1134 -7.59 -29.00 18.54
C ALA A 1134 -7.85 -28.59 20.00
N GLN A 1135 -8.09 -29.56 20.89
CA GLN A 1135 -8.24 -29.31 22.32
C GLN A 1135 -6.93 -28.79 22.94
N ALA A 1136 -5.79 -29.39 22.63
CA ALA A 1136 -4.49 -28.91 23.10
C ALA A 1136 -4.22 -27.48 22.65
N PHE A 1137 -4.53 -27.15 21.38
CA PHE A 1137 -4.47 -25.77 20.90
C PHE A 1137 -5.47 -24.85 21.58
N ALA A 1138 -6.67 -25.31 21.91
CA ALA A 1138 -7.63 -24.49 22.63
C ALA A 1138 -7.15 -24.16 24.05
N GLU A 1139 -6.52 -25.10 24.75
CA GLU A 1139 -5.89 -24.89 26.06
C GLU A 1139 -4.70 -23.92 25.95
N ALA A 1140 -3.87 -24.08 24.92
CA ALA A 1140 -2.79 -23.14 24.62
C ALA A 1140 -3.32 -21.74 24.28
N ILE A 1141 -4.34 -21.61 23.43
CA ILE A 1141 -4.94 -20.33 23.01
C ILE A 1141 -5.57 -19.59 24.19
N LYS A 1142 -6.16 -20.30 25.16
CA LYS A 1142 -6.71 -19.71 26.40
C LYS A 1142 -5.63 -19.06 27.25
N THR A 1143 -4.39 -19.57 27.18
CA THR A 1143 -3.27 -19.17 28.05
C THR A 1143 -2.22 -18.31 27.34
N HIS A 1144 -2.15 -18.37 26.00
CA HIS A 1144 -1.11 -17.74 25.20
C HIS A 1144 -1.43 -16.28 24.86
N SER A 1145 -0.50 -15.39 25.19
CA SER A 1145 -0.67 -13.93 25.10
C SER A 1145 -0.13 -13.28 23.82
N SER A 1146 0.60 -14.03 22.98
CA SER A 1146 1.30 -13.52 21.80
C SER A 1146 0.78 -14.09 20.48
N LEU A 1147 0.18 -15.28 20.46
CA LEU A 1147 -0.28 -15.94 19.24
C LEU A 1147 -1.50 -15.20 18.66
N ARG A 1148 -1.30 -14.53 17.53
CA ARG A 1148 -2.30 -13.69 16.84
C ARG A 1148 -2.98 -14.43 15.72
N TYR A 1149 -2.32 -15.40 15.12
CA TYR A 1149 -2.81 -16.14 13.97
C TYR A 1149 -2.54 -17.63 14.14
N VAL A 1150 -3.60 -18.43 14.04
CA VAL A 1150 -3.53 -19.89 13.99
C VAL A 1150 -4.31 -20.37 12.77
N ASP A 1151 -3.64 -21.08 11.88
CA ASP A 1151 -4.30 -21.79 10.78
C ASP A 1151 -4.30 -23.29 11.07
N LEU A 1152 -5.51 -23.84 11.20
CA LEU A 1152 -5.80 -25.26 11.37
C LEU A 1152 -6.73 -25.75 10.25
N SER A 1153 -6.75 -25.07 9.10
CA SER A 1153 -7.54 -25.46 7.93
C SER A 1153 -7.10 -26.82 7.38
N TRP A 1154 -7.96 -27.50 6.63
CA TRP A 1154 -7.64 -28.78 5.98
C TRP A 1154 -7.11 -29.86 6.95
N ASN A 1155 -7.68 -29.92 8.14
CA ASN A 1155 -7.37 -30.93 9.16
C ASN A 1155 -8.60 -31.85 9.40
N GLN A 1156 -8.54 -32.71 10.41
CA GLN A 1156 -9.57 -33.69 10.77
C GLN A 1156 -10.38 -33.27 12.02
N ILE A 1157 -10.50 -31.95 12.27
CA ILE A 1157 -11.18 -31.40 13.44
C ILE A 1157 -12.70 -31.54 13.29
N GLY A 1158 -13.37 -32.14 14.27
CA GLY A 1158 -14.83 -32.30 14.33
C GLY A 1158 -15.52 -31.31 15.26
N ASP A 1159 -16.82 -31.52 15.50
CA ASP A 1159 -17.66 -30.64 16.33
C ASP A 1159 -17.09 -30.37 17.74
N ALA A 1160 -16.58 -31.43 18.39
CA ALA A 1160 -15.99 -31.30 19.72
C ALA A 1160 -14.76 -30.37 19.72
N GLY A 1161 -13.85 -30.52 18.75
CA GLY A 1161 -12.68 -29.65 18.63
C GLY A 1161 -13.06 -28.22 18.25
N ALA A 1162 -14.03 -28.05 17.35
CA ALA A 1162 -14.54 -26.73 16.94
C ALA A 1162 -15.19 -25.97 18.09
N GLN A 1163 -15.96 -26.63 18.95
CA GLN A 1163 -16.60 -26.02 20.12
C GLN A 1163 -15.57 -25.49 21.13
N VAL A 1164 -14.56 -26.30 21.47
CA VAL A 1164 -13.53 -25.89 22.43
C VAL A 1164 -12.65 -24.77 21.85
N LEU A 1165 -12.36 -24.80 20.54
CA LEU A 1165 -11.66 -23.72 19.85
C LEU A 1165 -12.50 -22.43 19.76
N ALA A 1166 -13.81 -22.51 19.53
CA ALA A 1166 -14.71 -21.36 19.53
C ALA A 1166 -14.78 -20.70 20.91
N GLU A 1167 -14.88 -21.52 21.96
CA GLU A 1167 -14.84 -21.04 23.35
C GLU A 1167 -13.49 -20.37 23.66
N ALA A 1168 -12.38 -21.03 23.30
CA ALA A 1168 -11.04 -20.50 23.48
C ALA A 1168 -10.80 -19.20 22.69
N PHE A 1169 -11.34 -19.07 21.48
CA PHE A 1169 -11.23 -17.86 20.66
C PHE A 1169 -11.92 -16.64 21.30
N ASN A 1170 -13.08 -16.87 21.92
CA ASN A 1170 -13.79 -15.84 22.68
C ASN A 1170 -13.05 -15.44 23.96
N GLN A 1171 -12.44 -16.42 24.64
CA GLN A 1171 -11.69 -16.20 25.89
C GLN A 1171 -10.29 -15.62 25.65
N SER A 1172 -9.68 -15.90 24.50
CA SER A 1172 -8.34 -15.43 24.14
C SER A 1172 -8.33 -13.92 23.91
N SER A 1173 -7.40 -13.20 24.51
CA SER A 1173 -7.23 -11.76 24.29
C SER A 1173 -6.25 -11.43 23.15
N ALA A 1174 -5.44 -12.41 22.73
CA ALA A 1174 -4.35 -12.24 21.77
C ALA A 1174 -4.66 -12.72 20.36
N LEU A 1175 -5.46 -13.79 20.23
CA LEU A 1175 -5.76 -14.41 18.95
C LEU A 1175 -6.70 -13.51 18.15
N ARG A 1176 -6.19 -13.00 17.02
CA ARG A 1176 -6.92 -12.13 16.11
C ARG A 1176 -7.57 -12.93 15.01
N GLN A 1177 -6.91 -14.00 14.58
CA GLN A 1177 -7.40 -14.81 13.48
C GLN A 1177 -7.26 -16.30 13.76
N LEU A 1178 -8.37 -17.01 13.61
CA LEU A 1178 -8.43 -18.46 13.66
C LEU A 1178 -9.02 -18.99 12.35
N VAL A 1179 -8.28 -19.84 11.66
CA VAL A 1179 -8.70 -20.41 10.38
C VAL A 1179 -8.97 -21.90 10.58
N LEU A 1180 -10.22 -22.31 10.35
CA LEU A 1180 -10.70 -23.70 10.49
C LEU A 1180 -11.38 -24.21 9.22
N LYS A 1181 -11.12 -23.57 8.08
CA LYS A 1181 -11.72 -23.94 6.79
C LYS A 1181 -11.42 -25.40 6.43
N VAL A 1182 -12.42 -26.10 5.90
CA VAL A 1182 -12.25 -27.48 5.41
C VAL A 1182 -11.77 -28.43 6.52
N ASN A 1183 -12.60 -28.60 7.54
CA ASN A 1183 -12.47 -29.58 8.63
C ASN A 1183 -13.77 -30.42 8.69
N ASN A 1184 -13.82 -31.45 9.54
CA ASN A 1184 -15.00 -32.30 9.73
C ASN A 1184 -16.07 -31.66 10.66
N ILE A 1185 -16.32 -30.35 10.50
CA ILE A 1185 -17.22 -29.57 11.37
C ILE A 1185 -18.67 -29.70 10.85
N GLU A 1186 -19.54 -30.27 11.67
CA GLU A 1186 -20.97 -30.46 11.45
C GLU A 1186 -21.81 -29.38 12.16
N ASP A 1187 -23.11 -29.61 12.34
CA ASP A 1187 -24.06 -28.57 12.76
C ASP A 1187 -23.78 -28.05 14.19
N ALA A 1188 -23.28 -28.89 15.10
CA ALA A 1188 -23.09 -28.47 16.49
C ALA A 1188 -21.81 -27.65 16.68
N GLY A 1189 -20.77 -27.91 15.88
CA GLY A 1189 -19.56 -27.08 15.82
C GLY A 1189 -19.82 -25.76 15.08
N ALA A 1190 -20.57 -25.81 13.98
CA ALA A 1190 -20.98 -24.63 13.21
C ALA A 1190 -21.71 -23.60 14.08
N LYS A 1191 -22.71 -24.02 14.87
CA LYS A 1191 -23.45 -23.14 15.78
C LYS A 1191 -22.56 -22.47 16.82
N ALA A 1192 -21.55 -23.17 17.33
CA ALA A 1192 -20.61 -22.60 18.31
C ALA A 1192 -19.72 -21.53 17.67
N LEU A 1193 -19.29 -21.74 16.42
CA LEU A 1193 -18.49 -20.79 15.66
C LEU A 1193 -19.31 -19.55 15.23
N GLU A 1194 -20.57 -19.74 14.80
CA GLU A 1194 -21.51 -18.64 14.51
C GLU A 1194 -21.80 -17.80 15.76
N ALA A 1195 -22.00 -18.44 16.90
CA ALA A 1195 -22.19 -17.75 18.17
C ALA A 1195 -20.94 -16.94 18.56
N ALA A 1196 -19.74 -17.49 18.32
CA ALA A 1196 -18.48 -16.78 18.54
C ALA A 1196 -18.34 -15.56 17.60
N GLU A 1197 -18.70 -15.68 16.32
CA GLU A 1197 -18.73 -14.55 15.37
C GLU A 1197 -19.73 -13.46 15.79
N ALA A 1198 -20.94 -13.85 16.19
CA ALA A 1198 -22.01 -12.92 16.54
C ALA A 1198 -21.77 -12.20 17.89
N SER A 1199 -21.02 -12.81 18.80
CA SER A 1199 -20.80 -12.29 20.16
C SER A 1199 -19.93 -11.02 20.26
N GLY A 1200 -19.41 -10.49 19.16
CA GLY A 1200 -18.88 -9.12 19.13
C GLY A 1200 -17.58 -8.90 19.89
N ALA A 1201 -16.62 -9.84 19.85
CA ALA A 1201 -15.28 -9.63 20.39
C ALA A 1201 -14.42 -8.70 19.49
N GLY A 1202 -14.81 -7.42 19.36
CA GLY A 1202 -14.01 -6.32 18.78
C GLY A 1202 -13.85 -6.28 17.25
N ARG A 1203 -13.68 -5.07 16.70
CA ARG A 1203 -13.50 -4.74 15.26
C ARG A 1203 -12.26 -5.39 14.57
N TRP A 1204 -11.54 -6.28 15.25
CA TRP A 1204 -10.19 -6.75 14.91
C TRP A 1204 -9.99 -8.27 15.02
N LYS A 1205 -11.03 -9.04 15.38
CA LYS A 1205 -11.01 -10.51 15.41
C LYS A 1205 -11.77 -11.09 14.22
N SER A 1206 -11.24 -12.14 13.62
CA SER A 1206 -11.85 -12.87 12.51
C SER A 1206 -11.67 -14.37 12.71
N ILE A 1207 -12.78 -15.10 12.76
CA ILE A 1207 -12.74 -16.56 12.60
C ILE A 1207 -13.20 -16.88 11.19
N SER A 1208 -12.58 -17.86 10.55
CA SER A 1208 -12.94 -18.25 9.20
C SER A 1208 -13.06 -19.76 9.10
N TRP A 1209 -14.25 -20.22 8.77
CA TRP A 1209 -14.61 -21.63 8.71
C TRP A 1209 -15.66 -21.83 7.60
N ALA A 1210 -15.92 -23.09 7.25
CA ALA A 1210 -16.97 -23.44 6.29
C ALA A 1210 -17.65 -24.73 6.76
N PRO A 1211 -18.99 -24.81 6.79
CA PRO A 1211 -19.69 -26.03 7.18
C PRO A 1211 -19.42 -27.17 6.19
N THR A 1212 -19.25 -28.39 6.68
CA THR A 1212 -19.06 -29.59 5.84
C THR A 1212 -20.25 -29.78 4.87
N ARG A 1213 -21.47 -29.40 5.30
CA ARG A 1213 -22.69 -29.42 4.46
C ARG A 1213 -22.72 -28.39 3.34
N SER A 1214 -22.03 -27.26 3.46
CA SER A 1214 -21.96 -26.25 2.39
C SER A 1214 -21.12 -26.75 1.22
N MET A 1215 -20.11 -27.59 1.49
CA MET A 1215 -19.38 -28.33 0.47
C MET A 1215 -20.22 -29.46 -0.13
N HIS A 1216 -21.05 -30.15 0.66
CA HIS A 1216 -21.95 -31.19 0.14
C HIS A 1216 -23.11 -30.61 -0.70
N LEU A 1217 -23.57 -29.39 -0.39
CA LEU A 1217 -24.52 -28.62 -1.21
C LEU A 1217 -23.84 -27.98 -2.43
N LEU A 1218 -22.55 -27.60 -2.36
CA LEU A 1218 -21.75 -27.20 -3.52
C LEU A 1218 -21.40 -28.40 -4.42
N GLU A 1219 -21.26 -29.60 -3.86
CA GLU A 1219 -21.12 -30.87 -4.57
C GLU A 1219 -22.45 -31.31 -5.19
N GLN A 1220 -23.58 -31.21 -4.47
CA GLN A 1220 -24.90 -31.45 -5.05
C GLN A 1220 -25.29 -30.39 -6.10
N ALA A 1221 -24.88 -29.12 -5.93
CA ALA A 1221 -25.04 -28.07 -6.94
C ALA A 1221 -24.09 -28.26 -8.15
N ARG A 1222 -22.93 -28.92 -7.93
CA ARG A 1222 -22.04 -29.40 -9.01
C ARG A 1222 -22.64 -30.60 -9.75
N GLU A 1223 -23.29 -31.52 -9.06
CA GLU A 1223 -23.96 -32.67 -9.65
C GLU A 1223 -25.23 -32.27 -10.43
N GLN A 1224 -25.98 -31.27 -9.96
CA GLN A 1224 -27.16 -30.75 -10.68
C GLN A 1224 -26.83 -29.88 -11.89
N ARG A 1225 -25.57 -29.43 -12.06
CA ARG A 1225 -25.10 -28.68 -13.25
C ARG A 1225 -24.11 -29.48 -14.11
N GLY A 1226 -24.24 -30.81 -14.13
CA GLY A 1226 -23.52 -31.70 -15.03
C GLY A 1226 -24.29 -31.99 -16.33
N GLY A 1227 -24.24 -31.07 -17.29
CA GLY A 1227 -24.74 -31.28 -18.66
C GLY A 1227 -23.79 -30.68 -19.70
N ALA A 1228 -22.72 -31.43 -20.00
CA ALA A 1228 -21.71 -31.24 -21.06
C ALA A 1228 -20.78 -30.00 -20.93
N GLY A 1229 -19.45 -30.10 -20.85
CA GLY A 1229 -18.53 -31.22 -20.92
C GLY A 1229 -17.12 -30.69 -21.20
N ILE A 1230 -16.32 -30.42 -20.16
CA ILE A 1230 -14.85 -30.29 -20.22
C ILE A 1230 -14.29 -30.89 -18.91
N THR A 1231 -13.39 -31.87 -19.05
CA THR A 1231 -12.88 -32.79 -18.02
C THR A 1231 -11.74 -32.21 -17.18
N TRP A 1232 -11.90 -32.10 -15.84
CA TRP A 1232 -10.77 -31.92 -14.90
C TRP A 1232 -11.02 -32.54 -13.49
N ALA A 1233 -10.06 -33.38 -13.05
CA ALA A 1233 -9.72 -33.93 -11.72
C ALA A 1233 -10.67 -34.95 -11.01
N PRO A 1234 -10.14 -36.06 -10.41
CA PRO A 1234 -10.92 -37.08 -9.72
C PRO A 1234 -11.26 -36.71 -8.27
N SER A 1235 -12.38 -37.22 -7.74
CA SER A 1235 -12.87 -36.96 -6.39
C SER A 1235 -12.02 -37.62 -5.28
N GLN A 1236 -12.12 -37.10 -4.05
CA GLN A 1236 -11.40 -37.60 -2.84
C GLN A 1236 -11.61 -39.10 -2.57
N SER A 1237 -12.77 -39.65 -2.93
CA SER A 1237 -13.06 -41.10 -2.84
C SER A 1237 -12.17 -41.94 -3.77
N GLU A 1238 -11.87 -41.41 -4.97
CA GLU A 1238 -11.04 -42.07 -5.98
C GLU A 1238 -9.55 -41.98 -5.63
N LEU A 1239 -9.12 -40.87 -5.02
CA LEU A 1239 -7.77 -40.66 -4.51
C LEU A 1239 -7.46 -41.58 -3.31
N LEU A 1240 -8.42 -41.80 -2.40
CA LEU A 1240 -8.28 -42.78 -1.32
C LEU A 1240 -8.15 -44.22 -1.84
N LYS A 1241 -8.87 -44.57 -2.92
CA LYS A 1241 -8.74 -45.87 -3.59
C LYS A 1241 -7.45 -46.01 -4.41
N GLN A 1242 -6.92 -44.93 -4.96
CA GLN A 1242 -5.64 -44.93 -5.68
C GLN A 1242 -4.43 -44.96 -4.73
N MET A 1243 -4.50 -44.27 -3.58
CA MET A 1243 -3.47 -44.32 -2.54
C MET A 1243 -3.37 -45.71 -1.88
N GLN A 1244 -4.47 -46.46 -1.78
CA GLN A 1244 -4.43 -47.86 -1.33
C GLN A 1244 -3.83 -48.83 -2.37
N ARG A 1245 -3.56 -48.39 -3.61
CA ARG A 1245 -3.05 -49.25 -4.69
C ARG A 1245 -1.58 -49.05 -5.07
N MET A 1246 -0.88 -48.05 -4.54
CA MET A 1246 0.55 -47.85 -4.85
C MET A 1246 1.47 -48.52 -3.83
N LYS A 1247 2.00 -49.70 -4.19
CA LYS A 1247 3.20 -50.29 -3.56
C LYS A 1247 4.46 -49.55 -4.05
N PRO A 1248 5.55 -49.52 -3.25
CA PRO A 1248 6.69 -48.66 -3.51
C PRO A 1248 7.67 -49.28 -4.51
N HIS A 1249 8.06 -48.54 -5.54
CA HIS A 1249 9.27 -48.81 -6.32
C HIS A 1249 10.10 -47.53 -6.51
N ARG A 1250 11.29 -47.61 -5.90
CA ARG A 1250 12.56 -46.87 -6.04
C ARG A 1250 12.58 -45.50 -6.69
#